data_AF-A0A812QIN9-F1
#
_entry.id   AF-A0A812QIN9-F1
#
_cell.length_a   1.000
_cell.length_b   1.000
_cell.length_c   1.000
_cell.angle_alpha   90.00
_cell.angle_beta   90.00
_cell.angle_gamma   90.00
#
_symmetry.space_group_name_H-M   'P 1'
#
loop_
_entity.id
_entity.type
_entity.pdbx_description
1 polymer ?
#
loop_
_entity_poly.entity_id
_entity_poly.type
_entity_poly.pdbx_seq_one_letter_code
_entity_poly.pdbx_strand_id
1 'polypeptide(L)'
;MLESFQYFVFGLFGVDAAGGTSKLTVDTLQEALQMDVLVGVVLFFHCHVLSQGGRLYSTSDICRQLEEEEEEEEDSPQPEEGAADTSPDVEVTEPATTREASRFSLVSASAEDWRLGAWLQEKWSVARDQVVSSATLRKPAYDFYTYRFVLLLGCFCLLLLCWNSLAGTGRSFTAALSSNIFSGTQVIAIIALLACMIADRALYTWYTQDRVLAEGQRAQEAPEAASRSATGPEEDGAISTGSRISRRRIQSRGLPMLTVLQMLLLLSQLIALHAILISAWAVCPSTSAAQASMLQNFALLCFYVFYVVYLILSALQLSYDVHIVRGGLGLTHSVDMVPWLLFKVYTTVPFLEELRVLTDWTVTETSMNLFMWFKLEDAQQNLYKVRCDMNARKYVKPYAKRPIHEKVLQGGLFLLALFVLIVGPVTYFSTANLFLKSNLVYTGSLKASLEVEVAGGGISQLPLYDSAQADISLASSEVARQFAISNPSVGNAVDLNLQIVKFPKSADNLWLVSNSLRYQVAKQLSDNQTKANLVIAYQFQGNLTTTGRGLGRTPPVALSSEQVQTLAEALQNTSFEGEASIDVPCGLQTQLLVDSSGQVAAMGTHSSLSLTLSSEAGSVLPSWSMAGGCKPCPSLAARLQGVEETAVEACPVSFQVASEKVAPTPVGSESSSASYSIMGIYLGVVYTIGRFLRLVFQDASKRVIYEEMNDTELLQDLCNGIYISRITGNLRMEYRFYYELLRIFRSPELLLDISKPKVDTGHFPAASPGWSGQLTDDVP
;
A
#
# COMPACT_ATOMS: atom_id res chain seq x y z
N MET A 1 -25.42 -12.48 -11.04
CA MET A 1 -23.96 -12.57 -10.79
C MET A 1 -23.17 -12.61 -12.09
N LEU A 2 -23.42 -13.54 -13.04
CA LEU A 2 -22.77 -13.49 -14.36
C LEU A 2 -23.14 -12.25 -15.21
N GLU A 3 -24.40 -11.80 -15.21
CA GLU A 3 -24.78 -10.56 -15.90
C GLU A 3 -24.17 -9.31 -15.24
N SER A 4 -24.09 -9.29 -13.90
CA SER A 4 -23.39 -8.24 -13.17
C SER A 4 -21.89 -8.24 -13.44
N PHE A 5 -21.30 -9.42 -13.69
CA PHE A 5 -19.90 -9.57 -14.11
C PHE A 5 -19.68 -9.20 -15.59
N GLN A 6 -20.71 -9.33 -16.42
CA GLN A 6 -20.69 -8.89 -17.82
C GLN A 6 -20.77 -7.36 -17.91
N TYR A 7 -21.62 -6.70 -17.11
CA TYR A 7 -21.58 -5.24 -16.95
C TYR A 7 -20.30 -4.75 -16.26
N PHE A 8 -19.71 -5.56 -15.38
CA PHE A 8 -18.40 -5.29 -14.76
C PHE A 8 -17.26 -5.29 -15.78
N VAL A 9 -17.22 -6.23 -16.73
CA VAL A 9 -16.16 -6.31 -17.76
C VAL A 9 -16.36 -5.28 -18.88
N PHE A 10 -17.59 -5.02 -19.33
CA PHE A 10 -17.85 -4.05 -20.41
C PHE A 10 -17.95 -2.59 -19.93
N GLY A 11 -18.35 -2.35 -18.68
CA GLY A 11 -18.43 -1.00 -18.09
C GLY A 11 -17.08 -0.45 -17.60
N LEU A 12 -16.09 -1.31 -17.38
CA LEU A 12 -14.75 -0.93 -16.85
C LEU A 12 -13.92 -0.07 -17.82
N PHE A 13 -14.28 -0.01 -19.12
CA PHE A 13 -13.36 0.51 -20.15
C PHE A 13 -13.92 1.57 -21.10
N GLY A 14 -15.10 2.15 -20.84
CA GLY A 14 -15.58 3.32 -21.58
C GLY A 14 -15.37 3.19 -23.10
N VAL A 15 -15.92 2.12 -23.69
CA VAL A 15 -15.79 1.86 -25.13
C VAL A 15 -16.66 2.87 -25.88
N ASP A 16 -16.13 4.07 -26.07
CA ASP A 16 -16.49 4.86 -27.24
C ASP A 16 -15.80 4.19 -28.42
N ALA A 17 -16.62 3.59 -29.29
CA ALA A 17 -16.17 3.01 -30.55
C ALA A 17 -15.71 4.14 -31.49
N ALA A 18 -14.53 4.70 -31.24
CA ALA A 18 -13.85 5.58 -32.19
C ALA A 18 -13.24 4.71 -33.29
N GLY A 19 -13.93 4.64 -34.43
CA GLY A 19 -13.50 3.93 -35.62
C GLY A 19 -12.14 4.43 -36.12
N GLY A 20 -11.11 3.63 -35.91
CA GLY A 20 -9.79 3.82 -36.50
C GLY A 20 -9.22 2.46 -36.88
N THR A 21 -9.29 2.11 -38.16
CA THR A 21 -8.68 0.90 -38.72
C THR A 21 -7.16 1.07 -38.76
N SER A 22 -6.45 0.60 -37.72
CA SER A 22 -4.98 0.54 -37.73
C SER A 22 -4.51 -0.74 -38.43
N LYS A 23 -3.57 -0.58 -39.38
CA LYS A 23 -2.91 -1.70 -40.08
C LYS A 23 -1.99 -2.44 -39.10
N LEU A 24 -2.16 -3.76 -38.96
CA LEU A 24 -1.18 -4.60 -38.27
C LEU A 24 0.18 -4.55 -38.98
N THR A 25 1.24 -4.22 -38.25
CA THR A 25 2.63 -4.34 -38.70
C THR A 25 3.20 -5.70 -38.27
N VAL A 26 4.18 -6.23 -39.01
CA VAL A 26 4.77 -7.57 -38.75
C VAL A 26 5.38 -7.66 -37.34
N ASP A 27 5.97 -6.59 -36.84
CA ASP A 27 6.56 -6.55 -35.48
C ASP A 27 5.49 -6.65 -34.39
N THR A 28 4.32 -6.00 -34.58
CA THR A 28 3.18 -6.14 -33.65
C THR A 28 2.57 -7.54 -33.69
N LEU A 29 2.60 -8.20 -34.84
CA LEU A 29 2.13 -9.58 -34.99
C LEU A 29 3.06 -10.57 -34.28
N GLN A 30 4.38 -10.37 -34.34
CA GLN A 30 5.37 -11.23 -33.70
C GLN A 30 5.30 -11.13 -32.17
N GLU A 31 5.18 -9.93 -31.60
CA GLU A 31 5.00 -9.75 -30.15
C GLU A 31 3.65 -10.33 -29.68
N ALA A 32 2.58 -10.18 -30.47
CA ALA A 32 1.27 -10.79 -30.20
C ALA A 32 1.36 -12.33 -30.24
N LEU A 33 2.03 -12.91 -31.25
CA LEU A 33 2.20 -14.36 -31.37
C LEU A 33 3.02 -14.95 -30.23
N GLN A 34 4.04 -14.24 -29.74
CA GLN A 34 4.83 -14.67 -28.58
C GLN A 34 4.00 -14.70 -27.30
N MET A 35 3.13 -13.71 -27.09
CA MET A 35 2.22 -13.67 -25.94
C MET A 35 1.10 -14.71 -26.06
N ASP A 36 0.53 -14.91 -27.25
CA ASP A 36 -0.48 -15.94 -27.51
C ASP A 36 0.10 -17.35 -27.39
N VAL A 37 1.37 -17.56 -27.76
CA VAL A 37 2.08 -18.82 -27.53
C VAL A 37 2.37 -19.02 -26.04
N LEU A 38 2.81 -17.99 -25.31
CA LEU A 38 3.01 -18.09 -23.86
C LEU A 38 1.70 -18.40 -23.13
N VAL A 39 0.63 -17.67 -23.46
CA VAL A 39 -0.73 -17.90 -22.96
C VAL A 39 -1.21 -19.29 -23.35
N GLY A 40 -0.98 -19.71 -24.59
CA GLY A 40 -1.32 -21.05 -25.07
C GLY A 40 -0.57 -22.15 -24.32
N VAL A 41 0.72 -21.96 -24.01
CA VAL A 41 1.54 -22.88 -23.22
C VAL A 41 1.07 -22.90 -21.76
N VAL A 42 0.76 -21.75 -21.16
CA VAL A 42 0.27 -21.66 -19.78
C VAL A 42 -1.12 -22.28 -19.66
N LEU A 43 -2.03 -22.02 -20.61
CA LEU A 43 -3.35 -22.64 -20.68
C LEU A 43 -3.26 -24.13 -20.96
N PHE A 44 -2.38 -24.56 -21.87
CA PHE A 44 -2.14 -25.98 -22.13
C PHE A 44 -1.59 -26.67 -20.88
N PHE A 45 -0.61 -26.08 -20.21
CA PHE A 45 -0.07 -26.60 -18.95
C PHE A 45 -1.13 -26.63 -17.85
N HIS A 46 -1.92 -25.57 -17.69
CA HIS A 46 -3.01 -25.53 -16.72
C HIS A 46 -4.11 -26.55 -17.02
N CYS A 47 -4.54 -26.66 -18.27
CA CYS A 47 -5.51 -27.66 -18.71
C CYS A 47 -4.95 -29.07 -18.62
N HIS A 48 -3.64 -29.27 -18.83
CA HIS A 48 -2.96 -30.54 -18.66
C HIS A 48 -2.92 -30.93 -17.18
N VAL A 49 -2.50 -30.02 -16.29
CA VAL A 49 -2.54 -30.21 -14.84
C VAL A 49 -3.98 -30.47 -14.36
N LEU A 50 -4.98 -29.75 -14.86
CA LEU A 50 -6.39 -29.96 -14.49
C LEU A 50 -6.98 -31.27 -15.04
N SER A 51 -6.64 -31.66 -16.27
CA SER A 51 -7.16 -32.87 -16.92
C SER A 51 -6.50 -34.15 -16.40
N GLN A 52 -5.23 -34.09 -16.00
CA GLN A 52 -4.52 -35.21 -15.36
C GLN A 52 -4.75 -35.24 -13.84
N GLY A 53 -5.57 -34.33 -13.31
CA GLY A 53 -5.74 -34.17 -11.87
C GLY A 53 -4.40 -33.93 -11.15
N GLY A 54 -3.40 -33.36 -11.84
CA GLY A 54 -2.05 -33.00 -11.38
C GLY A 54 -1.18 -34.15 -10.90
N ARG A 55 -1.46 -35.40 -11.28
CA ARG A 55 -0.53 -36.51 -11.09
C ARG A 55 0.55 -36.45 -12.19
N LEU A 56 1.80 -36.23 -11.80
CA LEU A 56 2.94 -36.33 -12.73
C LEU A 56 3.30 -37.79 -13.08
N TYR A 57 2.70 -38.75 -12.36
CA TYR A 57 2.88 -40.19 -12.53
C TYR A 57 1.54 -40.88 -12.79
N SER A 58 1.54 -41.88 -13.67
CA SER A 58 0.35 -42.66 -14.01
C SER A 58 -0.18 -43.40 -12.78
N THR A 59 -1.51 -43.50 -12.66
CA THR A 59 -2.18 -44.33 -11.64
C THR A 59 -1.69 -45.78 -11.65
N SER A 60 -1.29 -46.31 -12.81
CA SER A 60 -0.69 -47.64 -12.94
C SER A 60 0.65 -47.75 -12.24
N ASP A 61 1.46 -46.69 -12.28
CA ASP A 61 2.85 -46.74 -11.83
C ASP A 61 2.93 -46.63 -10.30
N ILE A 62 2.00 -45.88 -9.70
CA ILE A 62 1.85 -45.79 -8.24
C ILE A 62 1.29 -47.09 -7.66
N CYS A 63 0.29 -47.70 -8.31
CA CYS A 63 -0.21 -49.01 -7.89
C CYS A 63 0.88 -50.08 -7.98
N ARG A 64 1.68 -50.06 -9.05
CA ARG A 64 2.82 -50.96 -9.22
C ARG A 64 3.90 -50.75 -8.14
N GLN A 65 4.18 -49.51 -7.75
CA GLN A 65 5.13 -49.21 -6.67
C GLN A 65 4.61 -49.61 -5.29
N LEU A 66 3.30 -49.47 -5.03
CA LEU A 66 2.70 -49.92 -3.77
C LEU A 66 2.60 -51.45 -3.70
N GLU A 67 2.36 -52.12 -4.82
CA GLU A 67 2.47 -53.58 -4.93
C GLU A 67 3.92 -54.03 -4.72
N GLU A 68 4.91 -53.33 -5.28
CA GLU A 68 6.34 -53.58 -5.04
C GLU A 68 6.72 -53.34 -3.55
N GLU A 69 6.14 -52.33 -2.88
CA GLU A 69 6.37 -52.06 -1.44
C GLU A 69 5.63 -53.07 -0.52
N GLU A 70 4.42 -53.52 -0.85
CA GLU A 70 3.71 -54.60 -0.13
C GLU A 70 4.44 -55.95 -0.30
N GLU A 71 5.00 -56.23 -1.48
CA GLU A 71 5.84 -57.41 -1.72
C GLU A 71 7.16 -57.36 -0.92
N GLU A 72 7.78 -56.18 -0.75
CA GLU A 72 8.98 -56.01 0.09
C GLU A 72 8.69 -56.15 1.61
N GLU A 73 7.49 -55.76 2.08
CA GLU A 73 7.05 -56.00 3.46
C GLU A 73 6.73 -57.48 3.73
N GLU A 74 6.18 -58.22 2.76
CA GLU A 74 5.94 -59.67 2.88
C GLU A 74 7.23 -60.51 2.84
N ASP A 75 8.29 -60.05 2.16
CA ASP A 75 9.58 -60.78 2.03
C ASP A 75 10.56 -60.51 3.21
N SER A 76 10.11 -59.76 4.22
CA SER A 76 10.89 -59.51 5.45
C SER A 76 10.86 -60.73 6.39
N PRO A 77 11.99 -61.37 6.73
CA PRO A 77 11.98 -62.58 7.55
C PRO A 77 11.57 -62.31 9.00
N GLN A 78 10.43 -62.89 9.42
CA GLN A 78 10.04 -62.96 10.84
C GLN A 78 11.00 -63.88 11.64
N PRO A 79 11.23 -63.63 12.95
CA PRO A 79 12.11 -64.45 13.77
C PRO A 79 11.48 -65.82 14.05
N GLU A 80 12.27 -66.88 13.87
CA GLU A 80 11.90 -68.28 14.12
C GLU A 80 11.47 -68.56 15.58
N GLU A 81 10.31 -69.19 15.76
CA GLU A 81 10.01 -70.03 16.93
C GLU A 81 9.30 -71.34 16.49
N GLY A 82 9.98 -72.47 16.72
CA GLY A 82 9.39 -73.70 17.28
C GLY A 82 8.57 -74.65 16.37
N ALA A 83 9.22 -75.72 15.95
CA ALA A 83 8.69 -76.86 15.18
C ALA A 83 7.58 -77.70 15.86
N ALA A 84 6.70 -78.33 15.05
CA ALA A 84 6.46 -79.79 15.05
C ALA A 84 5.47 -80.27 13.94
N ASP A 85 5.95 -81.26 13.18
CA ASP A 85 5.34 -82.22 12.23
C ASP A 85 3.83 -82.49 12.22
N THR A 86 3.21 -82.56 11.04
CA THR A 86 2.89 -83.82 10.30
C THR A 86 2.13 -83.57 8.99
N SER A 87 2.57 -84.23 7.92
CA SER A 87 1.88 -84.46 6.62
C SER A 87 1.24 -85.88 6.64
N PRO A 88 0.48 -86.38 5.63
CA PRO A 88 0.45 -85.93 4.23
C PRO A 88 -0.88 -86.04 3.44
N ASP A 89 -0.76 -85.58 2.19
CA ASP A 89 -1.50 -85.95 0.96
C ASP A 89 -2.96 -85.49 0.75
N VAL A 90 -3.16 -84.65 -0.28
CA VAL A 90 -4.05 -84.92 -1.43
C VAL A 90 -3.61 -84.01 -2.58
N GLU A 91 -3.23 -84.65 -3.67
CA GLU A 91 -2.93 -84.12 -5.01
C GLU A 91 -4.22 -83.65 -5.71
N VAL A 92 -4.15 -82.65 -6.61
CA VAL A 92 -4.78 -82.62 -7.96
C VAL A 92 -4.94 -81.18 -8.53
N THR A 93 -4.19 -80.95 -9.62
CA THR A 93 -4.38 -80.05 -10.80
C THR A 93 -4.47 -78.52 -10.68
N GLU A 94 -3.53 -77.88 -11.39
CA GLU A 94 -3.67 -76.57 -12.04
C GLU A 94 -4.87 -76.52 -13.02
N PRO A 95 -5.40 -75.30 -13.28
CA PRO A 95 -5.43 -74.87 -14.68
C PRO A 95 -5.13 -73.38 -14.91
N ALA A 96 -4.29 -73.16 -15.93
CA ALA A 96 -4.47 -72.29 -17.09
C ALA A 96 -5.25 -70.96 -16.94
N THR A 97 -4.50 -69.89 -17.21
CA THR A 97 -4.86 -68.62 -17.86
C THR A 97 -6.18 -68.58 -18.65
N THR A 98 -7.08 -67.66 -18.29
CA THR A 98 -8.02 -67.04 -19.24
C THR A 98 -8.11 -65.53 -19.03
N ARG A 99 -7.59 -64.81 -20.04
CA ARG A 99 -7.86 -63.40 -20.33
C ARG A 99 -9.33 -63.29 -20.78
N GLU A 100 -10.19 -62.70 -19.97
CA GLU A 100 -11.49 -62.23 -20.44
C GLU A 100 -11.43 -60.74 -20.77
N ALA A 101 -11.17 -60.47 -22.05
CA ALA A 101 -11.48 -59.19 -22.67
C ALA A 101 -13.00 -59.02 -22.71
N SER A 102 -13.54 -58.09 -21.93
CA SER A 102 -14.93 -57.67 -22.06
C SER A 102 -15.13 -57.01 -23.42
N ARG A 103 -15.77 -57.77 -24.33
CA ARG A 103 -16.30 -57.32 -25.62
C ARG A 103 -17.19 -56.09 -25.42
N PHE A 104 -16.78 -54.97 -26.00
CA PHE A 104 -17.71 -53.89 -26.34
C PHE A 104 -18.61 -54.37 -27.47
N SER A 105 -19.91 -54.47 -27.21
CA SER A 105 -20.92 -54.72 -28.23
C SER A 105 -21.03 -53.50 -29.16
N LEU A 106 -20.81 -53.73 -30.46
CA LEU A 106 -21.17 -52.81 -31.54
C LEU A 106 -22.69 -52.62 -31.55
N VAL A 107 -23.16 -51.49 -31.05
CA VAL A 107 -24.53 -51.02 -31.28
C VAL A 107 -24.52 -50.28 -32.62
N SER A 108 -25.22 -50.87 -33.59
CA SER A 108 -25.49 -50.29 -34.91
C SER A 108 -26.30 -49.00 -34.77
N ALA A 109 -25.83 -47.94 -35.42
CA ALA A 109 -26.55 -46.68 -35.58
C ALA A 109 -27.85 -46.88 -36.39
N SER A 110 -28.95 -46.35 -35.88
CA SER A 110 -30.17 -46.10 -36.64
C SER A 110 -30.75 -44.75 -36.23
N ALA A 111 -30.83 -43.86 -37.23
CA ALA A 111 -31.71 -42.71 -37.41
C ALA A 111 -32.04 -41.80 -36.21
N GLU A 112 -31.44 -40.60 -36.26
CA GLU A 112 -32.05 -39.27 -36.04
C GLU A 112 -32.98 -39.08 -34.83
N ASP A 113 -32.44 -38.45 -33.78
CA ASP A 113 -33.05 -37.26 -33.19
C ASP A 113 -31.99 -36.48 -32.39
N TRP A 114 -31.44 -35.44 -33.01
CA TRP A 114 -30.48 -34.53 -32.37
C TRP A 114 -31.21 -33.68 -31.33
N ARG A 115 -31.19 -34.09 -30.07
CA ARG A 115 -31.54 -33.20 -28.97
C ARG A 115 -30.26 -32.81 -28.28
N LEU A 116 -29.81 -31.57 -28.50
CA LEU A 116 -28.64 -30.96 -27.87
C LEU A 116 -28.61 -31.23 -26.35
N GLY A 117 -29.78 -31.34 -25.72
CA GLY A 117 -29.96 -31.68 -24.31
C GLY A 117 -29.56 -33.11 -23.93
N ALA A 118 -29.75 -34.12 -24.78
CA ALA A 118 -29.39 -35.51 -24.48
C ALA A 118 -27.87 -35.72 -24.57
N TRP A 119 -27.22 -35.13 -25.58
CA TRP A 119 -25.76 -35.14 -25.72
C TRP A 119 -25.07 -34.36 -24.60
N LEU A 120 -25.61 -33.19 -24.21
CA LEU A 120 -25.13 -32.43 -23.06
C LEU A 120 -25.36 -33.20 -21.74
N GLN A 121 -26.49 -33.87 -21.57
CA GLN A 121 -26.76 -34.68 -20.38
C GLN A 121 -25.83 -35.88 -20.27
N GLU A 122 -25.51 -36.55 -21.39
CA GLU A 122 -24.58 -37.69 -21.43
C GLU A 122 -23.14 -37.25 -21.10
N LYS A 123 -22.67 -36.15 -21.71
CA LYS A 123 -21.36 -35.57 -21.39
C LYS A 123 -21.31 -35.03 -19.96
N TRP A 124 -22.40 -34.45 -19.46
CA TRP A 124 -22.52 -34.00 -18.07
C TRP A 124 -22.52 -35.18 -17.10
N SER A 125 -23.19 -36.29 -17.39
CA SER A 125 -23.14 -37.47 -16.53
C SER A 125 -21.73 -38.08 -16.49
N VAL A 126 -21.04 -38.16 -17.63
CA VAL A 126 -19.66 -38.65 -17.68
C VAL A 126 -18.71 -37.72 -16.93
N ALA A 127 -18.81 -36.40 -17.13
CA ALA A 127 -18.00 -35.42 -16.41
C ALA A 127 -18.29 -35.43 -14.90
N ARG A 128 -19.57 -35.51 -14.51
CA ARG A 128 -19.99 -35.65 -13.11
C ARG A 128 -19.43 -36.92 -12.51
N ASP A 129 -19.52 -38.05 -13.21
CA ASP A 129 -19.08 -39.34 -12.69
C ASP A 129 -17.53 -39.39 -12.60
N GLN A 130 -16.80 -38.73 -13.51
CA GLN A 130 -15.36 -38.51 -13.42
C GLN A 130 -14.96 -37.59 -12.25
N VAL A 131 -15.66 -36.48 -12.07
CA VAL A 131 -15.41 -35.55 -10.95
C VAL A 131 -15.70 -36.24 -9.62
N VAL A 132 -16.82 -36.94 -9.50
CA VAL A 132 -17.19 -37.72 -8.31
C VAL A 132 -16.19 -38.84 -8.05
N SER A 133 -15.77 -39.58 -9.06
CA SER A 133 -14.73 -40.62 -8.96
C SER A 133 -13.38 -40.05 -8.49
N SER A 134 -12.94 -38.93 -9.08
CA SER A 134 -11.69 -38.25 -8.70
C SER A 134 -11.72 -37.67 -7.28
N ALA A 135 -12.90 -37.28 -6.79
CA ALA A 135 -13.09 -36.82 -5.42
C ALA A 135 -13.02 -37.97 -4.40
N THR A 136 -13.31 -39.21 -4.82
CA THR A 136 -13.32 -40.40 -3.96
C THR A 136 -11.99 -41.15 -3.90
N LEU A 137 -11.08 -40.93 -4.85
CA LEU A 137 -9.74 -41.54 -4.87
C LEU A 137 -8.84 -41.00 -3.75
N ARG A 138 -8.09 -41.89 -3.09
CA ARG A 138 -7.05 -41.54 -2.13
C ARG A 138 -5.92 -40.81 -2.86
N LYS A 139 -5.54 -39.63 -2.38
CA LYS A 139 -4.53 -38.76 -2.96
C LYS A 139 -3.36 -38.62 -1.97
N PRO A 140 -2.11 -38.42 -2.46
CA PRO A 140 -1.00 -38.08 -1.58
C PRO A 140 -1.27 -36.75 -0.88
N ALA A 141 -0.84 -36.62 0.37
CA ALA A 141 -1.14 -35.44 1.19
C ALA A 141 -0.05 -34.38 1.11
N TYR A 142 -0.40 -33.15 0.73
CA TYR A 142 0.46 -31.98 0.79
C TYR A 142 -0.36 -30.68 0.87
N ASP A 143 0.07 -29.73 1.71
CA ASP A 143 -0.60 -28.45 1.91
C ASP A 143 0.18 -27.29 1.25
N PHE A 144 -0.38 -26.74 0.17
CA PHE A 144 0.14 -25.57 -0.54
C PHE A 144 -0.54 -24.25 -0.12
N TYR A 145 -1.50 -24.27 0.81
CA TYR A 145 -2.30 -23.09 1.16
C TYR A 145 -1.45 -21.90 1.61
N THR A 146 -0.45 -22.12 2.46
CA THR A 146 0.42 -21.05 2.94
C THR A 146 1.13 -20.32 1.80
N TYR A 147 1.64 -21.06 0.81
CA TYR A 147 2.31 -20.48 -0.36
C TYR A 147 1.33 -19.72 -1.26
N ARG A 148 0.12 -20.27 -1.47
CA ARG A 148 -0.95 -19.62 -2.23
C ARG A 148 -1.33 -18.29 -1.60
N PHE A 149 -1.52 -18.26 -0.28
CA PHE A 149 -1.85 -17.06 0.47
C PHE A 149 -0.75 -15.99 0.37
N VAL A 150 0.52 -16.37 0.52
CA VAL A 150 1.66 -15.43 0.41
C VAL A 150 1.74 -14.81 -0.99
N LEU A 151 1.54 -15.59 -2.05
CA LEU A 151 1.51 -15.07 -3.42
C LEU A 151 0.35 -14.10 -3.63
N LEU A 152 -0.84 -14.42 -3.12
CA LEU A 152 -2.02 -13.58 -3.24
C LEU A 152 -1.88 -12.27 -2.43
N LEU A 153 -1.27 -12.33 -1.24
CA LEU A 153 -0.88 -11.16 -0.46
C LEU A 153 0.17 -10.31 -1.20
N GLY A 154 1.13 -10.94 -1.87
CA GLY A 154 2.09 -10.26 -2.74
C GLY A 154 1.42 -9.49 -3.88
N CYS A 155 0.46 -10.12 -4.57
CA CYS A 155 -0.37 -9.47 -5.58
C CYS A 155 -1.16 -8.28 -5.02
N PHE A 156 -1.69 -8.41 -3.80
CA PHE A 156 -2.40 -7.32 -3.11
C PHE A 156 -1.47 -6.14 -2.81
N CYS A 157 -0.26 -6.40 -2.31
CA CYS A 157 0.75 -5.36 -2.08
C CYS A 157 1.17 -4.66 -3.39
N LEU A 158 1.34 -5.40 -4.48
CA LEU A 158 1.66 -4.84 -5.79
C LEU A 158 0.53 -3.93 -6.31
N LEU A 159 -0.74 -4.30 -6.14
CA LEU A 159 -1.87 -3.45 -6.52
C LEU A 159 -1.95 -2.15 -5.72
N LEU A 160 -1.63 -2.20 -4.42
CA LEU A 160 -1.64 -1.00 -3.57
C LEU A 160 -0.49 -0.05 -3.91
N LEU A 161 0.73 -0.57 -4.07
CA LEU A 161 1.94 0.24 -4.18
C LEU A 161 2.30 0.61 -5.63
N CYS A 162 2.01 -0.26 -6.59
CA CYS A 162 2.52 -0.18 -7.96
C CYS A 162 1.43 0.07 -9.02
N TRP A 163 0.25 0.57 -8.64
CA TRP A 163 -0.88 0.77 -9.57
C TRP A 163 -0.54 1.56 -10.84
N ASN A 164 0.20 2.67 -10.73
CA ASN A 164 0.62 3.47 -11.90
C ASN A 164 1.44 2.63 -12.89
N SER A 165 2.38 1.83 -12.38
CA SER A 165 3.17 0.93 -13.22
C SER A 165 2.30 -0.17 -13.82
N LEU A 166 1.32 -0.70 -13.09
CA LEU A 166 0.47 -1.80 -13.57
C LEU A 166 -0.53 -1.36 -14.65
N ALA A 167 -1.23 -0.25 -14.43
CA ALA A 167 -2.31 0.20 -15.31
C ALA A 167 -1.83 1.12 -16.44
N GLY A 168 -0.63 1.72 -16.32
CA GLY A 168 -0.02 2.65 -17.31
C GLY A 168 -0.75 3.99 -17.48
N THR A 169 -2.03 4.06 -17.10
CA THR A 169 -2.93 5.21 -17.22
C THR A 169 -3.41 5.72 -15.86
N GLY A 170 -3.04 5.04 -14.77
CA GLY A 170 -3.50 5.33 -13.41
C GLY A 170 -2.57 6.27 -12.65
N ARG A 171 -3.13 7.14 -11.79
CA ARG A 171 -2.32 7.92 -10.84
C ARG A 171 -1.58 6.98 -9.88
N SER A 172 -0.36 7.33 -9.49
CA SER A 172 0.34 6.60 -8.42
C SER A 172 -0.44 6.74 -7.11
N PHE A 173 -0.30 5.77 -6.20
CA PHE A 173 -0.95 5.84 -4.88
C PHE A 173 -0.64 7.16 -4.16
N THR A 174 0.60 7.63 -4.27
CA THR A 174 1.04 8.95 -3.76
C THR A 174 0.34 10.11 -4.45
N ALA A 175 0.17 10.07 -5.77
CA ALA A 175 -0.55 11.11 -6.52
C ALA A 175 -2.05 11.10 -6.20
N ALA A 176 -2.64 9.93 -5.98
CA ALA A 176 -4.03 9.76 -5.56
C ALA A 176 -4.26 10.31 -4.13
N LEU A 177 -3.34 10.04 -3.21
CA LEU A 177 -3.32 10.65 -1.86
C LEU A 177 -3.20 12.17 -1.94
N SER A 178 -2.31 12.71 -2.78
CA SER A 178 -2.13 14.16 -2.93
C SER A 178 -3.31 14.87 -3.59
N SER A 179 -4.10 14.16 -4.39
CA SER A 179 -5.28 14.71 -5.05
C SER A 179 -6.59 14.34 -4.35
N ASN A 180 -6.52 13.61 -3.22
CA ASN A 180 -7.66 13.04 -2.50
C ASN A 180 -8.65 12.26 -3.39
N ILE A 181 -8.19 11.73 -4.53
CA ILE A 181 -9.03 11.04 -5.52
C ILE A 181 -8.32 9.75 -5.93
N PHE A 182 -8.90 8.62 -5.55
CA PHE A 182 -8.51 7.30 -6.03
C PHE A 182 -9.24 6.94 -7.33
N SER A 183 -8.56 6.20 -8.21
CA SER A 183 -9.21 5.66 -9.40
C SER A 183 -10.28 4.64 -9.00
N GLY A 184 -11.50 4.75 -9.54
CA GLY A 184 -12.55 3.76 -9.30
C GLY A 184 -12.14 2.34 -9.69
N THR A 185 -11.37 2.20 -10.77
CA THR A 185 -10.83 0.92 -11.25
C THR A 185 -9.85 0.29 -10.25
N GLN A 186 -9.05 1.10 -9.56
CA GLN A 186 -8.13 0.64 -8.52
C GLN A 186 -8.89 0.09 -7.32
N VAL A 187 -9.89 0.82 -6.83
CA VAL A 187 -10.68 0.42 -5.66
C VAL A 187 -11.44 -0.88 -5.94
N ILE A 188 -12.04 -1.01 -7.13
CA ILE A 188 -12.75 -2.22 -7.54
C ILE A 188 -11.79 -3.42 -7.60
N ALA A 189 -10.59 -3.26 -8.14
CA ALA A 189 -9.59 -4.34 -8.20
C ALA A 189 -9.15 -4.81 -6.80
N ILE A 190 -8.95 -3.87 -5.87
CA ILE A 190 -8.62 -4.16 -4.46
C ILE A 190 -9.74 -4.95 -3.79
N ILE A 191 -11.00 -4.53 -3.96
CA ILE A 191 -12.18 -5.22 -3.40
C ILE A 191 -12.31 -6.63 -3.98
N ALA A 192 -12.14 -6.78 -5.29
CA ALA A 192 -12.23 -8.08 -5.96
C ALA A 192 -11.15 -9.06 -5.46
N LEU A 193 -9.90 -8.59 -5.33
CA LEU A 193 -8.81 -9.43 -4.82
C LEU A 193 -9.01 -9.80 -3.35
N LEU A 194 -9.46 -8.86 -2.51
CA LEU A 194 -9.79 -9.13 -1.12
C LEU A 194 -10.92 -10.17 -0.99
N ALA A 195 -11.96 -10.08 -1.82
CA ALA A 195 -13.03 -11.06 -1.87
C ALA A 195 -12.51 -12.44 -2.30
N CYS A 196 -11.57 -12.51 -3.25
CA CYS A 196 -10.92 -13.75 -3.64
C CYS A 196 -10.09 -14.37 -2.50
N MET A 197 -9.36 -13.56 -1.72
CA MET A 197 -8.61 -14.03 -0.55
C MET A 197 -9.54 -14.66 0.50
N ILE A 198 -10.68 -14.01 0.78
CA ILE A 198 -11.67 -14.51 1.75
C ILE A 198 -12.32 -15.80 1.23
N ALA A 199 -12.72 -15.82 -0.05
CA ALA A 199 -13.32 -17.00 -0.66
C ALA A 199 -12.35 -18.20 -0.68
N ASP A 200 -11.07 -17.98 -0.99
CA ASP A 200 -10.06 -19.04 -1.00
C ASP A 200 -9.83 -19.61 0.41
N ARG A 201 -9.75 -18.74 1.44
CA ARG A 201 -9.68 -19.20 2.84
C ARG A 201 -10.92 -20.01 3.23
N ALA A 202 -12.11 -19.49 2.91
CA ALA A 202 -13.37 -20.17 3.22
C ALA A 202 -13.44 -21.56 2.57
N LEU A 203 -13.09 -21.66 1.29
CA LEU A 203 -13.10 -22.94 0.57
C LEU A 203 -12.07 -23.93 1.10
N TYR A 204 -10.88 -23.47 1.48
CA TYR A 204 -9.86 -24.30 2.11
C TYR A 204 -10.35 -24.83 3.47
N THR A 205 -10.83 -23.96 4.35
CA THR A 205 -11.33 -24.37 5.67
C THR A 205 -12.50 -25.35 5.56
N TRP A 206 -13.46 -25.09 4.65
CA TRP A 206 -14.57 -26.00 4.41
C TRP A 206 -14.11 -27.37 3.91
N TYR A 207 -13.11 -27.40 3.02
CA TYR A 207 -12.61 -28.63 2.41
C TYR A 207 -11.94 -29.52 3.44
N THR A 208 -11.09 -28.93 4.26
CA THR A 208 -10.39 -29.66 5.32
C THR A 208 -11.35 -30.28 6.33
N GLN A 209 -12.45 -29.60 6.68
CA GLN A 209 -13.45 -30.16 7.59
C GLN A 209 -14.21 -31.34 7.00
N ASP A 210 -14.80 -31.19 5.79
CA ASP A 210 -15.64 -32.23 5.19
C ASP A 210 -14.81 -33.51 4.90
N ARG A 211 -13.53 -33.35 4.55
CA ARG A 211 -12.60 -34.47 4.35
C ARG A 211 -12.37 -35.27 5.62
N VAL A 212 -12.01 -34.62 6.72
CA VAL A 212 -11.69 -35.35 7.96
C VAL A 212 -12.94 -35.99 8.58
N LEU A 213 -14.11 -35.35 8.44
CA LEU A 213 -15.38 -35.97 8.81
C LEU A 213 -15.64 -37.26 8.01
N ALA A 214 -15.35 -37.26 6.71
CA ALA A 214 -15.51 -38.43 5.86
C ALA A 214 -14.51 -39.55 6.21
N GLU A 215 -13.27 -39.22 6.56
CA GLU A 215 -12.27 -40.20 7.02
C GLU A 215 -12.62 -40.79 8.39
N GLY A 216 -13.06 -39.95 9.34
CA GLY A 216 -13.45 -40.39 10.68
C GLY A 216 -14.61 -41.38 10.67
N GLN A 217 -15.59 -41.19 9.76
CA GLN A 217 -16.69 -42.13 9.57
C GLN A 217 -16.21 -43.47 8.98
N ARG A 218 -15.30 -43.45 7.99
CA ARG A 218 -14.71 -44.69 7.43
C ARG A 218 -13.92 -45.49 8.46
N ALA A 219 -13.15 -44.80 9.31
CA ALA A 219 -12.37 -45.45 10.35
C ALA A 219 -13.24 -46.15 11.41
N GLN A 220 -14.43 -45.62 11.71
CA GLN A 220 -15.39 -46.26 12.63
C GLN A 220 -16.10 -47.49 12.01
N GLU A 221 -16.33 -47.50 10.69
CA GLU A 221 -17.01 -48.60 10.00
C GLU A 221 -16.08 -49.80 9.72
N ALA A 222 -14.76 -49.59 9.61
CA ALA A 222 -13.78 -50.65 9.34
C ALA A 222 -13.76 -51.81 10.38
N PRO A 223 -13.72 -51.58 11.70
CA PRO A 223 -13.74 -52.65 12.70
C PRO A 223 -15.09 -53.37 12.83
N GLU A 224 -16.21 -52.71 12.52
CA GLU A 224 -17.53 -53.35 12.48
C GLU A 224 -17.71 -54.29 11.28
N ALA A 225 -16.99 -54.03 10.17
CA ALA A 225 -16.98 -54.92 9.01
C ALA A 225 -16.12 -56.18 9.28
N ALA A 226 -14.96 -56.02 9.91
CA ALA A 226 -14.06 -57.13 10.25
C ALA A 226 -14.65 -58.07 11.32
N SER A 227 -15.41 -57.55 12.28
CA SER A 227 -16.10 -58.39 13.29
C SER A 227 -17.31 -59.14 12.72
N ARG A 228 -17.92 -58.66 11.63
CA ARG A 228 -19.01 -59.36 10.93
C ARG A 228 -18.55 -60.45 9.96
N SER A 229 -17.29 -60.42 9.50
CA SER A 229 -16.72 -61.49 8.65
C SER A 229 -16.16 -62.67 9.45
N ALA A 230 -16.01 -62.55 10.77
CA ALA A 230 -15.52 -63.61 11.65
C ALA A 230 -16.61 -64.58 12.15
N THR A 231 -17.90 -64.30 11.91
CA THR A 231 -19.00 -65.20 12.23
C THR A 231 -19.45 -65.96 10.98
N GLY A 232 -19.14 -67.25 10.91
CA GLY A 232 -19.58 -68.18 9.85
C GLY A 232 -21.10 -68.39 9.82
N PRO A 233 -21.64 -69.07 8.78
CA PRO A 233 -23.08 -69.18 8.58
C PRO A 233 -23.65 -70.30 9.46
N GLU A 234 -24.52 -69.97 10.42
CA GLU A 234 -25.41 -70.94 11.05
C GLU A 234 -26.87 -70.67 10.65
N GLU A 235 -27.55 -71.76 10.25
CA GLU A 235 -28.96 -71.83 9.90
C GLU A 235 -29.86 -71.74 11.14
N ASP A 236 -30.90 -70.88 11.06
CA ASP A 236 -32.31 -71.19 11.32
C ASP A 236 -33.11 -70.08 12.03
N GLY A 237 -34.26 -69.75 11.43
CA GLY A 237 -35.56 -69.78 12.10
C GLY A 237 -35.91 -68.72 13.17
N ALA A 238 -36.80 -67.81 12.76
CA ALA A 238 -37.87 -67.18 13.54
C ALA A 238 -37.63 -65.83 14.27
N ILE A 239 -38.19 -64.79 13.63
CA ILE A 239 -39.02 -63.70 14.18
C ILE A 239 -38.63 -63.15 15.56
N SER A 240 -37.85 -62.06 15.54
CA SER A 240 -38.16 -60.91 16.39
C SER A 240 -37.79 -59.62 15.65
N THR A 241 -38.56 -58.58 15.93
CA THR A 241 -38.62 -57.28 15.25
C THR A 241 -37.27 -56.57 15.19
N GLY A 242 -36.49 -56.87 14.14
CA GLY A 242 -35.31 -56.12 13.76
C GLY A 242 -35.71 -54.75 13.21
N SER A 243 -35.43 -53.71 14.00
CA SER A 243 -35.23 -52.36 13.49
C SER A 243 -34.39 -52.45 12.22
N ARG A 244 -35.01 -52.18 11.07
CA ARG A 244 -34.30 -51.92 9.82
C ARG A 244 -33.49 -50.65 10.05
N ILE A 245 -32.29 -50.79 10.61
CA ILE A 245 -31.26 -49.78 10.47
C ILE A 245 -30.94 -49.76 8.99
N SER A 246 -31.60 -48.83 8.31
CA SER A 246 -31.33 -48.44 6.95
C SER A 246 -29.82 -48.39 6.77
N ARG A 247 -29.28 -49.18 5.81
CA ARG A 247 -28.04 -48.81 5.12
C ARG A 247 -28.25 -47.40 4.59
N ARG A 248 -27.95 -46.38 5.40
CA ARG A 248 -27.81 -45.01 4.94
C ARG A 248 -26.60 -45.07 4.02
N ARG A 249 -26.88 -45.13 2.72
CA ARG A 249 -25.97 -44.73 1.66
C ARG A 249 -25.25 -43.48 2.15
N ILE A 250 -23.97 -43.64 2.50
CA ILE A 250 -23.11 -42.62 3.08
C ILE A 250 -23.15 -41.42 2.13
N GLN A 251 -23.86 -40.39 2.57
CA GLN A 251 -24.21 -39.26 1.73
C GLN A 251 -23.18 -38.16 1.93
N SER A 252 -21.97 -38.37 1.39
CA SER A 252 -20.98 -37.32 1.19
C SER A 252 -21.41 -36.38 0.05
N ARG A 253 -22.57 -35.73 0.20
CA ARG A 253 -23.11 -34.79 -0.80
C ARG A 253 -22.28 -33.50 -0.91
N GLY A 254 -21.50 -33.15 0.12
CA GLY A 254 -20.71 -31.92 0.21
C GLY A 254 -19.40 -31.94 -0.59
N LEU A 255 -18.60 -32.98 -0.42
CA LEU A 255 -17.28 -33.14 -1.06
C LEU A 255 -17.25 -32.88 -2.58
N PRO A 256 -18.12 -33.49 -3.42
CA PRO A 256 -18.11 -33.23 -4.86
C PRO A 256 -18.60 -31.81 -5.20
N MET A 257 -19.49 -31.23 -4.38
CA MET A 257 -19.98 -29.86 -4.56
C MET A 257 -18.87 -28.85 -4.28
N LEU A 258 -18.04 -29.10 -3.26
CA LEU A 258 -16.97 -28.20 -2.88
C LEU A 258 -15.81 -28.24 -3.88
N THR A 259 -15.43 -29.42 -4.36
CA THR A 259 -14.45 -29.54 -5.44
C THR A 259 -14.94 -28.85 -6.71
N VAL A 260 -16.24 -28.93 -7.03
CA VAL A 260 -16.83 -28.18 -8.15
C VAL A 260 -16.77 -26.67 -7.91
N LEU A 261 -17.06 -26.19 -6.70
CA LEU A 261 -16.98 -24.76 -6.36
C LEU A 261 -15.55 -24.22 -6.46
N GLN A 262 -14.55 -24.99 -6.01
CA GLN A 262 -13.13 -24.65 -6.17
C GLN A 262 -12.70 -24.62 -7.65
N MET A 263 -13.13 -25.60 -8.45
CA MET A 263 -12.87 -25.62 -9.90
C MET A 263 -13.53 -24.44 -10.62
N LEU A 264 -14.78 -24.10 -10.26
CA LEU A 264 -15.47 -22.93 -10.81
C LEU A 264 -14.76 -21.63 -10.43
N LEU A 265 -14.29 -21.50 -9.19
CA LEU A 265 -13.52 -20.33 -8.75
C LEU A 265 -12.21 -20.22 -9.55
N LEU A 266 -11.45 -21.31 -9.66
CA LEU A 266 -10.20 -21.34 -10.43
C LEU A 266 -10.44 -20.99 -11.90
N LEU A 267 -11.46 -21.59 -12.52
CA LEU A 267 -11.84 -21.31 -13.91
C LEU A 267 -12.24 -19.84 -14.08
N SER A 268 -13.01 -19.28 -13.14
CA SER A 268 -13.41 -17.87 -13.17
C SER A 268 -12.21 -16.93 -13.06
N GLN A 269 -11.23 -17.25 -12.20
CA GLN A 269 -10.00 -16.48 -12.03
C GLN A 269 -9.09 -16.57 -13.25
N LEU A 270 -9.00 -17.76 -13.87
CA LEU A 270 -8.24 -17.98 -15.09
C LEU A 270 -8.83 -17.17 -16.25
N ILE A 271 -10.16 -17.26 -16.46
CA ILE A 271 -10.85 -16.49 -17.51
C ILE A 271 -10.70 -14.99 -17.27
N ALA A 272 -10.86 -14.53 -16.02
CA ALA A 272 -10.70 -13.12 -15.68
C ALA A 272 -9.26 -12.61 -15.96
N LEU A 273 -8.22 -13.36 -15.58
CA LEU A 273 -6.83 -12.99 -15.87
C LEU A 273 -6.58 -12.84 -17.37
N HIS A 274 -7.07 -13.79 -18.16
CA HIS A 274 -6.89 -13.78 -19.61
C HIS A 274 -7.73 -12.68 -20.28
N ALA A 275 -8.95 -12.43 -19.81
CA ALA A 275 -9.77 -11.33 -20.29
C ALA A 275 -9.11 -9.96 -20.04
N ILE A 276 -8.47 -9.78 -18.88
CA ILE A 276 -7.69 -8.58 -18.56
C ILE A 276 -6.46 -8.44 -19.47
N LEU A 277 -5.77 -9.55 -19.76
CA LEU A 277 -4.61 -9.53 -20.64
C LEU A 277 -4.99 -9.19 -22.09
N ILE A 278 -6.07 -9.78 -22.59
CA ILE A 278 -6.59 -9.52 -23.93
C ILE A 278 -7.10 -8.07 -24.03
N SER A 279 -7.77 -7.54 -23.01
CA SER A 279 -8.23 -6.15 -23.02
C SER A 279 -7.06 -5.15 -22.94
N ALA A 280 -6.03 -5.44 -22.15
CA ALA A 280 -4.82 -4.63 -22.09
C ALA A 280 -4.09 -4.55 -23.44
N TRP A 281 -4.14 -5.63 -24.24
CA TRP A 281 -3.61 -5.65 -25.59
C TRP A 281 -4.54 -4.95 -26.60
N ALA A 282 -5.85 -5.22 -26.54
CA ALA A 282 -6.83 -4.71 -27.51
C ALA A 282 -7.02 -3.19 -27.46
N VAL A 283 -6.75 -2.55 -26.31
CA VAL A 283 -6.95 -1.12 -26.11
C VAL A 283 -5.76 -0.27 -26.56
N CYS A 284 -4.62 -0.86 -26.95
CA CYS A 284 -3.43 -0.11 -27.38
C CYS A 284 -3.63 0.53 -28.77
N PRO A 285 -3.88 1.86 -28.89
CA PRO A 285 -3.93 2.55 -30.16
C PRO A 285 -2.50 2.97 -30.51
N SER A 286 -2.09 2.77 -31.75
CA SER A 286 -0.73 2.86 -32.28
C SER A 286 -0.08 4.27 -32.29
N THR A 287 -0.38 5.12 -31.31
CA THR A 287 0.10 6.51 -31.24
C THR A 287 0.61 6.90 -29.86
N SER A 288 1.52 6.10 -29.31
CA SER A 288 2.69 6.59 -28.56
C SER A 288 3.54 5.39 -28.18
N ALA A 289 4.68 5.25 -28.84
CA ALA A 289 5.69 4.25 -28.55
C ALA A 289 6.26 4.44 -27.12
N ALA A 290 5.56 3.93 -26.10
CA ALA A 290 6.07 3.71 -24.74
C ALA A 290 5.12 2.92 -23.80
N GLN A 291 4.05 2.28 -24.28
CA GLN A 291 3.42 1.20 -23.50
C GLN A 291 4.21 -0.07 -23.75
N ALA A 292 5.31 -0.14 -23.01
CA ALA A 292 6.26 -1.22 -22.93
C ALA A 292 5.53 -2.58 -22.93
N SER A 293 5.96 -3.52 -23.77
CA SER A 293 5.51 -4.91 -23.72
C SER A 293 5.47 -5.41 -22.26
N MET A 294 4.59 -6.35 -21.91
CA MET A 294 4.49 -6.89 -20.53
C MET A 294 5.86 -7.23 -19.94
N LEU A 295 6.78 -7.73 -20.77
CA LEU A 295 8.16 -8.08 -20.43
C LEU A 295 9.03 -6.88 -20.02
N GLN A 296 8.76 -5.68 -20.53
CA GLN A 296 9.47 -4.46 -20.17
C GLN A 296 8.93 -3.80 -18.89
N ASN A 297 7.67 -4.08 -18.53
CA ASN A 297 7.05 -3.56 -17.32
C ASN A 297 7.23 -4.53 -16.15
N PHE A 298 8.30 -4.32 -15.37
CA PHE A 298 8.67 -5.21 -14.26
C PHE A 298 7.54 -5.45 -13.24
N ALA A 299 6.76 -4.42 -12.88
CA ALA A 299 5.67 -4.57 -11.92
C ALA A 299 4.53 -5.44 -12.47
N LEU A 300 4.18 -5.24 -13.75
CA LEU A 300 3.14 -6.03 -14.42
C LEU A 300 3.58 -7.47 -14.63
N LEU A 301 4.86 -7.69 -14.98
CA LEU A 301 5.46 -9.01 -15.06
C LEU A 301 5.42 -9.73 -13.71
N CYS A 302 5.84 -9.07 -12.63
CA CYS A 302 5.80 -9.66 -11.29
C CYS A 302 4.37 -10.03 -10.86
N PHE A 303 3.40 -9.14 -11.10
CA PHE A 303 1.99 -9.42 -10.80
C PHE A 303 1.49 -10.63 -11.58
N TYR A 304 1.76 -10.69 -12.88
CA TYR A 304 1.36 -11.81 -13.73
C TYR A 304 2.01 -13.13 -13.28
N VAL A 305 3.33 -13.14 -13.04
CA VAL A 305 4.06 -14.33 -12.59
C VAL A 305 3.53 -14.81 -11.24
N PHE A 306 3.37 -13.92 -10.26
CA PHE A 306 2.84 -14.31 -8.94
C PHE A 306 1.42 -14.87 -9.04
N TYR A 307 0.57 -14.26 -9.86
CA TYR A 307 -0.80 -14.72 -10.03
C TYR A 307 -0.89 -16.05 -10.77
N VAL A 308 -0.08 -16.27 -11.81
CA VAL A 308 0.00 -17.57 -12.52
C VAL A 308 0.55 -18.66 -11.61
N VAL A 309 1.61 -18.40 -10.84
CA VAL A 309 2.13 -19.37 -9.85
C VAL A 309 1.06 -19.68 -8.81
N TYR A 310 0.30 -18.67 -8.35
CA TYR A 310 -0.84 -18.88 -7.46
C TYR A 310 -1.91 -19.79 -8.09
N LEU A 311 -2.26 -19.60 -9.37
CA LEU A 311 -3.18 -20.48 -10.07
C LEU A 311 -2.62 -21.90 -10.20
N ILE A 312 -1.32 -22.06 -10.46
CA ILE A 312 -0.67 -23.38 -10.58
C ILE A 312 -0.73 -24.11 -9.25
N LEU A 313 -0.36 -23.46 -8.15
CA LEU A 313 -0.46 -24.03 -6.82
C LEU A 313 -1.91 -24.34 -6.43
N SER A 314 -2.87 -23.53 -6.88
CA SER A 314 -4.30 -23.80 -6.68
C SER A 314 -4.78 -25.03 -7.45
N ALA A 315 -4.28 -25.24 -8.67
CA ALA A 315 -4.54 -26.45 -9.45
C ALA A 315 -3.87 -27.68 -8.81
N LEU A 316 -2.63 -27.55 -8.32
CA LEU A 316 -1.93 -28.61 -7.60
C LEU A 316 -2.64 -28.95 -6.29
N GLN A 317 -3.17 -27.98 -5.55
CA GLN A 317 -3.91 -28.27 -4.32
C GLN A 317 -5.16 -29.12 -4.56
N LEU A 318 -5.78 -29.04 -5.75
CA LEU A 318 -6.90 -29.93 -6.11
C LEU A 318 -6.43 -31.39 -6.35
N SER A 319 -5.14 -31.59 -6.59
CA SER A 319 -4.49 -32.87 -6.89
C SER A 319 -4.01 -33.62 -5.65
N TYR A 320 -3.56 -32.89 -4.64
CA TYR A 320 -3.10 -33.42 -3.36
C TYR A 320 -4.22 -33.33 -2.31
N ASP A 321 -4.23 -34.27 -1.37
CA ASP A 321 -5.10 -34.18 -0.19
C ASP A 321 -4.44 -33.32 0.90
N VAL A 322 -5.21 -32.91 1.91
CA VAL A 322 -4.69 -32.20 3.08
C VAL A 322 -4.83 -33.09 4.31
N HIS A 323 -3.72 -33.42 4.96
CA HIS A 323 -3.74 -34.15 6.23
C HIS A 323 -3.39 -33.21 7.38
N ILE A 324 -4.38 -32.92 8.21
CA ILE A 324 -4.19 -32.07 9.40
C ILE A 324 -3.82 -32.97 10.58
N VAL A 325 -2.52 -33.04 10.88
CA VAL A 325 -2.01 -33.79 12.04
C VAL A 325 -2.15 -32.98 13.34
N ARG A 326 -2.07 -31.65 13.25
CA ARG A 326 -2.18 -30.72 14.38
C ARG A 326 -3.05 -29.54 14.00
N GLY A 327 -3.96 -29.18 14.90
CA GLY A 327 -4.82 -28.01 14.72
C GLY A 327 -4.11 -26.67 14.97
N GLY A 328 -4.85 -25.58 14.78
CA GLY A 328 -4.37 -24.22 14.97
C GLY A 328 -3.56 -23.67 13.78
N LEU A 329 -2.92 -22.52 13.99
CA LEU A 329 -2.09 -21.86 12.98
C LEU A 329 -0.77 -22.63 12.79
N GLY A 330 -0.45 -23.07 11.57
CA GLY A 330 0.77 -23.84 11.30
C GLY A 330 2.09 -23.13 11.70
N LEU A 331 2.09 -21.79 11.76
CA LEU A 331 3.23 -21.00 12.23
C LEU A 331 3.56 -21.21 13.72
N THR A 332 2.63 -21.74 14.52
CA THR A 332 2.81 -21.93 15.97
C THR A 332 3.29 -23.33 16.35
N HIS A 333 3.53 -24.21 15.37
CA HIS A 333 3.92 -25.60 15.64
C HIS A 333 5.40 -25.76 16.01
N SER A 334 6.26 -24.84 15.60
CA SER A 334 7.69 -24.83 15.91
C SER A 334 8.14 -23.53 16.56
N VAL A 335 9.19 -23.64 17.37
CA VAL A 335 9.81 -22.54 18.13
C VAL A 335 11.07 -22.01 17.46
N ASP A 336 11.33 -22.42 16.22
CA ASP A 336 12.49 -21.98 15.45
C ASP A 336 12.38 -20.49 15.11
N MET A 337 13.52 -19.89 14.80
CA MET A 337 13.62 -18.44 14.52
C MET A 337 12.70 -18.01 13.36
N VAL A 338 12.57 -18.82 12.31
CA VAL A 338 11.80 -18.48 11.10
C VAL A 338 10.28 -18.46 11.38
N PRO A 339 9.65 -19.52 11.91
CA PRO A 339 8.25 -19.50 12.36
C PRO A 339 7.96 -18.38 13.37
N TRP A 340 8.86 -18.17 14.35
CA TRP A 340 8.72 -17.09 15.33
C TRP A 340 8.67 -15.71 14.66
N LEU A 341 9.58 -15.45 13.71
CA LEU A 341 9.62 -14.20 12.97
C LEU A 341 8.37 -14.02 12.10
N LEU A 342 7.97 -15.06 11.37
CA LEU A 342 6.77 -15.04 10.53
C LEU A 342 5.50 -14.83 11.37
N PHE A 343 5.40 -15.44 12.55
CA PHE A 343 4.29 -15.23 13.48
C PHE A 343 4.26 -13.78 14.01
N LYS A 344 5.43 -13.18 14.30
CA LYS A 344 5.50 -11.76 14.66
C LYS A 344 5.05 -10.84 13.52
N VAL A 345 5.48 -11.12 12.29
CA VAL A 345 5.04 -10.35 11.11
C VAL A 345 3.53 -10.50 10.94
N TYR A 346 3.01 -11.73 10.98
CA TYR A 346 1.58 -12.04 10.87
C TYR A 346 0.72 -11.25 11.88
N THR A 347 1.08 -11.27 13.16
CA THR A 347 0.35 -10.55 14.23
C THR A 347 0.50 -9.03 14.17
N THR A 348 1.46 -8.50 13.41
CA THR A 348 1.65 -7.06 13.22
C THR A 348 0.79 -6.51 12.07
N VAL A 349 0.41 -7.36 11.12
CA VAL A 349 -0.44 -6.93 9.98
C VAL A 349 -1.87 -6.68 10.49
N PRO A 350 -2.41 -5.45 10.36
CA PRO A 350 -3.73 -5.13 10.86
C PRO A 350 -4.81 -5.88 10.08
N PHE A 351 -5.90 -6.27 10.77
CA PHE A 351 -7.08 -6.95 10.22
C PHE A 351 -6.84 -8.36 9.66
N LEU A 352 -5.60 -8.81 9.52
CA LEU A 352 -5.28 -10.10 8.91
C LEU A 352 -5.76 -11.27 9.79
N GLU A 353 -5.51 -11.16 11.09
CA GLU A 353 -5.91 -12.16 12.06
C GLU A 353 -7.43 -12.17 12.24
N GLU A 354 -8.05 -11.00 12.34
CA GLU A 354 -9.49 -10.85 12.49
C GLU A 354 -10.23 -11.41 11.27
N LEU A 355 -9.77 -11.12 10.06
CA LEU A 355 -10.35 -11.67 8.84
C LEU A 355 -10.21 -13.19 8.79
N ARG A 356 -9.05 -13.75 9.20
CA ARG A 356 -8.86 -15.21 9.26
C ARG A 356 -9.82 -15.83 10.27
N VAL A 357 -9.85 -15.33 11.50
CA VAL A 357 -10.67 -15.85 12.60
C VAL A 357 -12.16 -15.80 12.24
N LEU A 358 -12.63 -14.69 11.66
CA LEU A 358 -14.02 -14.53 11.22
C LEU A 358 -14.35 -15.52 10.11
N THR A 359 -13.49 -15.63 9.09
CA THR A 359 -13.71 -16.57 7.97
C THR A 359 -13.76 -18.01 8.48
N ASP A 360 -12.80 -18.40 9.33
CA ASP A 360 -12.75 -19.74 9.91
C ASP A 360 -14.00 -20.04 10.74
N TRP A 361 -14.42 -19.14 11.63
CA TRP A 361 -15.63 -19.34 12.45
C TRP A 361 -16.91 -19.41 11.61
N THR A 362 -17.03 -18.59 10.55
CA THR A 362 -18.25 -18.58 9.71
C THR A 362 -18.46 -19.86 8.91
N VAL A 363 -17.39 -20.53 8.52
CA VAL A 363 -17.43 -21.72 7.67
C VAL A 363 -17.39 -23.00 8.49
N THR A 364 -16.75 -22.96 9.66
CA THR A 364 -16.51 -24.14 10.48
C THR A 364 -17.75 -24.56 11.24
N GLU A 365 -18.10 -25.85 11.21
CA GLU A 365 -19.04 -26.43 12.18
C GLU A 365 -18.39 -26.50 13.57
N THR A 366 -18.88 -25.70 14.51
CA THR A 366 -18.36 -25.62 15.88
C THR A 366 -19.48 -25.45 16.91
N SER A 367 -19.24 -25.94 18.13
CA SER A 367 -20.10 -25.74 19.29
C SER A 367 -19.94 -24.35 19.95
N MET A 368 -18.93 -23.58 19.54
CA MET A 368 -18.55 -22.34 20.20
C MET A 368 -19.11 -21.08 19.51
N ASN A 369 -19.59 -20.14 20.33
CA ASN A 369 -19.95 -18.81 19.87
C ASN A 369 -18.69 -18.03 19.44
N LEU A 370 -18.86 -17.00 18.61
CA LEU A 370 -17.77 -16.18 18.07
C LEU A 370 -16.80 -15.66 19.15
N PHE A 371 -17.31 -15.14 20.27
CA PHE A 371 -16.45 -14.64 21.36
C PHE A 371 -15.70 -15.75 22.11
N MET A 372 -16.23 -16.97 22.16
CA MET A 372 -15.51 -18.11 22.74
C MET A 372 -14.37 -18.52 21.80
N TRP A 373 -14.61 -18.48 20.49
CA TRP A 373 -13.59 -18.70 19.49
C TRP A 373 -12.45 -17.68 19.57
N PHE A 374 -12.76 -16.37 19.64
CA PHE A 374 -11.74 -15.34 19.82
C PHE A 374 -10.88 -15.58 21.07
N LYS A 375 -11.49 -16.00 22.19
CA LYS A 375 -10.76 -16.32 23.42
C LYS A 375 -9.84 -17.53 23.27
N LEU A 376 -10.26 -18.56 22.55
CA LEU A 376 -9.44 -19.73 22.26
C LEU A 376 -8.22 -19.36 21.42
N GLU A 377 -8.43 -18.58 20.36
CA GLU A 377 -7.34 -18.15 19.47
C GLU A 377 -6.34 -17.24 20.19
N ASP A 378 -6.82 -16.29 20.99
CA ASP A 378 -5.98 -15.43 21.84
C ASP A 378 -5.18 -16.26 22.86
N ALA A 379 -5.83 -17.22 23.53
CA ALA A 379 -5.17 -18.12 24.47
C ALA A 379 -4.06 -18.94 23.80
N GLN A 380 -4.33 -19.55 22.63
CA GLN A 380 -3.35 -20.35 21.91
C GLN A 380 -2.15 -19.51 21.46
N GLN A 381 -2.38 -18.30 20.97
CA GLN A 381 -1.31 -17.39 20.58
C GLN A 381 -0.49 -16.91 21.77
N ASN A 382 -1.14 -16.62 22.91
CA ASN A 382 -0.43 -16.24 24.12
C ASN A 382 0.45 -17.40 24.62
N LEU A 383 -0.09 -18.63 24.67
CA LEU A 383 0.68 -19.82 25.04
C LEU A 383 1.88 -20.05 24.10
N TYR A 384 1.74 -19.79 22.81
CA TYR A 384 2.86 -19.87 21.86
C TYR A 384 3.93 -18.78 22.14
N LYS A 385 3.51 -17.53 22.38
CA LYS A 385 4.43 -16.43 22.74
C LYS A 385 5.22 -16.78 24.00
N VAL A 386 4.55 -17.26 25.04
CA VAL A 386 5.19 -17.69 26.29
C VAL A 386 6.17 -18.84 26.06
N ARG A 387 5.79 -19.85 25.27
CA ARG A 387 6.71 -20.95 24.90
C ARG A 387 7.97 -20.45 24.20
N CYS A 388 7.83 -19.55 23.24
CA CYS A 388 8.96 -18.94 22.54
C CYS A 388 9.86 -18.14 23.50
N ASP A 389 9.26 -17.35 24.39
CA ASP A 389 10.00 -16.55 25.38
C ASP A 389 10.73 -17.44 26.39
N MET A 390 10.09 -18.50 26.90
CA MET A 390 10.73 -19.48 27.78
C MET A 390 11.85 -20.24 27.06
N ASN A 391 11.65 -20.61 25.79
CA ASN A 391 12.69 -21.26 24.99
C ASN A 391 13.89 -20.33 24.77
N ALA A 392 13.65 -19.04 24.47
CA ALA A 392 14.69 -18.04 24.32
C ALA A 392 15.49 -17.82 25.63
N ARG A 393 14.82 -17.89 26.78
CA ARG A 393 15.48 -17.75 28.10
C ARG A 393 16.43 -18.91 28.41
N LYS A 394 16.24 -20.11 27.85
CA LYS A 394 17.14 -21.26 28.06
C LYS A 394 18.58 -20.98 27.61
N TYR A 395 18.77 -20.10 26.61
CA TYR A 395 20.09 -19.78 26.07
C TYR A 395 20.92 -18.83 26.94
N VAL A 396 20.32 -18.20 27.96
CA VAL A 396 21.01 -17.26 28.86
C VAL A 396 20.82 -17.71 30.30
N LYS A 397 21.92 -17.88 31.04
CA LYS A 397 21.86 -18.22 32.47
C LYS A 397 21.02 -17.18 33.23
N PRO A 398 20.06 -17.58 34.11
CA PRO A 398 19.09 -16.66 34.71
C PRO A 398 19.68 -15.45 35.45
N TYR A 399 20.84 -15.63 36.09
CA TYR A 399 21.53 -14.61 36.88
C TYR A 399 22.69 -13.92 36.13
N ALA A 400 22.94 -14.28 34.86
CA ALA A 400 24.04 -13.71 34.10
C ALA A 400 23.73 -12.30 33.61
N LYS A 401 24.78 -11.48 33.44
CA LYS A 401 24.67 -10.15 32.84
C LYS A 401 24.16 -10.28 31.40
N ARG A 402 23.12 -9.52 31.05
CA ARG A 402 22.59 -9.45 29.68
C ARG A 402 23.64 -8.86 28.72
N PRO A 403 23.79 -9.42 27.51
CA PRO A 403 24.80 -8.97 26.56
C PRO A 403 24.53 -7.53 26.09
N ILE A 404 25.61 -6.82 25.74
CA ILE A 404 25.54 -5.41 25.34
C ILE A 404 24.78 -5.24 24.02
N HIS A 405 24.94 -6.17 23.07
CA HIS A 405 24.26 -6.08 21.78
C HIS A 405 22.73 -6.08 21.90
N GLU A 406 22.16 -6.86 22.83
CA GLU A 406 20.72 -6.88 23.12
C GLU A 406 20.25 -5.53 23.64
N LYS A 407 21.01 -4.93 24.58
CA LYS A 407 20.69 -3.60 25.14
C LYS A 407 20.75 -2.49 24.10
N VAL A 408 21.76 -2.52 23.23
CA VAL A 408 21.93 -1.53 22.16
C VAL A 408 20.87 -1.71 21.08
N LEU A 409 20.61 -2.95 20.66
CA LEU A 409 19.64 -3.24 19.60
C LEU A 409 18.20 -3.00 20.04
N GLN A 410 17.80 -3.41 21.25
CA GLN A 410 16.42 -3.26 21.70
C GLN A 410 16.21 -1.92 22.40
N GLY A 411 17.03 -1.60 23.40
CA GLY A 411 16.90 -0.36 24.17
C GLY A 411 17.39 0.86 23.39
N GLY A 412 18.55 0.76 22.75
CA GLY A 412 19.12 1.86 21.95
C GLY A 412 18.27 2.21 20.73
N LEU A 413 17.78 1.21 19.98
CA LEU A 413 16.87 1.45 18.85
C LEU A 413 15.55 2.06 19.30
N PHE A 414 14.97 1.60 20.41
CA PHE A 414 13.72 2.16 20.93
C PHE A 414 13.91 3.61 21.42
N LEU A 415 15.05 3.91 22.06
CA LEU A 415 15.41 5.28 22.46
C LEU A 415 15.60 6.17 21.23
N LEU A 416 16.32 5.69 20.20
CA LEU A 416 16.50 6.40 18.95
C LEU A 416 15.15 6.65 18.25
N ALA A 417 14.26 5.67 18.22
CA ALA A 417 12.93 5.81 17.64
C ALA A 417 12.09 6.86 18.39
N LEU A 418 12.13 6.87 19.73
CA LEU A 418 11.46 7.89 20.54
C LEU A 418 12.06 9.28 20.30
N PHE A 419 13.38 9.39 20.18
CA PHE A 419 14.06 10.64 19.86
C PHE A 419 13.63 11.18 18.49
N VAL A 420 13.65 10.32 17.45
CA VAL A 420 13.19 10.68 16.10
C VAL A 420 11.71 11.05 16.09
N LEU A 421 10.87 10.40 16.89
CA LEU A 421 9.45 10.74 17.00
C LEU A 421 9.20 12.14 17.59
N ILE A 422 9.99 12.53 18.60
CA ILE A 422 9.85 13.83 19.27
C ILE A 422 10.49 14.93 18.42
N VAL A 423 11.68 14.67 17.86
CA VAL A 423 12.53 15.66 17.18
C VAL A 423 12.22 15.73 15.68
N GLY A 424 11.92 14.61 15.03
CA GLY A 424 11.72 14.50 13.58
C GLY A 424 10.70 15.51 13.01
N PRO A 425 9.47 15.57 13.54
CA PRO A 425 8.49 16.56 13.09
C PRO A 425 8.96 18.00 13.29
N VAL A 426 9.66 18.31 14.38
CA VAL A 426 10.20 19.65 14.64
C VAL A 426 11.29 20.00 13.63
N THR A 427 12.18 19.05 13.33
CA THR A 427 13.23 19.25 12.31
C THR A 427 12.64 19.45 10.92
N TYR A 428 11.48 18.88 10.60
CA TYR A 428 10.81 19.06 9.31
C TYR A 428 10.36 20.51 9.06
N PHE A 429 9.91 21.23 10.10
CA PHE A 429 9.50 22.64 9.99
C PHE A 429 10.62 23.63 10.31
N SER A 430 11.83 23.13 10.60
CA SER A 430 12.99 23.96 10.92
C SER A 430 13.83 24.26 9.68
N THR A 431 14.68 25.29 9.76
CA THR A 431 15.77 25.54 8.81
C THR A 431 16.76 24.37 8.72
N ALA A 432 16.76 23.47 9.71
CA ALA A 432 17.50 22.21 9.68
C ALA A 432 16.91 21.14 8.74
N ASN A 433 15.77 21.39 8.10
CA ASN A 433 15.17 20.45 7.14
C ASN A 433 16.01 20.37 5.86
N LEU A 434 16.54 19.18 5.58
CA LEU A 434 17.33 18.86 4.38
C LEU A 434 16.52 18.96 3.07
N PHE A 435 15.19 18.95 3.15
CA PHE A 435 14.28 18.93 2.00
C PHE A 435 13.62 20.28 1.70
N LEU A 436 14.13 21.37 2.29
CA LEU A 436 13.65 22.72 1.98
C LEU A 436 13.82 23.04 0.50
N LYS A 437 12.76 23.57 -0.12
CA LYS A 437 12.76 23.96 -1.53
C LYS A 437 12.88 25.48 -1.66
N SER A 438 13.57 25.92 -2.72
CA SER A 438 13.71 27.35 -3.04
C SER A 438 12.40 27.96 -3.53
N ASN A 439 11.91 29.01 -2.88
CA ASN A 439 10.76 29.79 -3.35
C ASN A 439 11.17 30.89 -4.33
N LEU A 440 11.57 30.49 -5.53
CA LEU A 440 11.96 31.43 -6.58
C LEU A 440 10.74 32.15 -7.14
N VAL A 441 10.87 33.46 -7.35
CA VAL A 441 9.93 34.32 -8.07
C VAL A 441 10.04 34.02 -9.57
N TYR A 442 8.90 33.86 -10.23
CA TYR A 442 8.81 33.59 -11.68
C TYR A 442 8.14 34.71 -12.48
N THR A 443 7.30 35.52 -11.83
CA THR A 443 6.69 36.70 -12.44
C THR A 443 6.61 37.84 -11.44
N GLY A 444 6.73 39.06 -11.93
CA GLY A 444 6.60 40.29 -11.17
C GLY A 444 5.81 41.30 -11.98
N SER A 445 4.94 42.08 -11.33
CA SER A 445 4.36 43.29 -11.91
C SER A 445 4.69 44.50 -11.04
N LEU A 446 4.80 45.66 -11.69
CA LEU A 446 5.14 46.93 -11.06
C LEU A 446 4.20 48.01 -11.56
N LYS A 447 3.57 48.72 -10.62
CA LYS A 447 2.61 49.79 -10.89
C LYS A 447 2.99 51.03 -10.11
N ALA A 448 3.08 52.17 -10.80
CA ALA A 448 3.23 53.47 -10.16
C ALA A 448 1.94 54.27 -10.33
N SER A 449 1.41 54.76 -9.21
CA SER A 449 0.18 55.56 -9.18
C SER A 449 0.42 56.84 -8.40
N LEU A 450 -0.17 57.93 -8.88
CA LEU A 450 -0.25 59.19 -8.17
C LEU A 450 -1.51 59.20 -7.32
N GLU A 451 -1.36 59.39 -6.01
CA GLU A 451 -2.46 59.61 -5.08
C GLU A 451 -2.52 61.09 -4.73
N VAL A 452 -3.61 61.75 -5.13
CA VAL A 452 -3.86 63.17 -4.84
C VAL A 452 -4.89 63.26 -3.73
N GLU A 453 -4.48 63.81 -2.59
CA GLU A 453 -5.35 64.07 -1.45
C GLU A 453 -5.79 65.54 -1.46
N VAL A 454 -7.10 65.75 -1.54
CA VAL A 454 -7.73 67.09 -1.53
C VAL A 454 -8.11 67.47 -0.10
N ALA A 455 -8.08 68.77 0.23
CA ALA A 455 -8.38 69.37 1.54
C ALA A 455 -9.81 69.13 2.11
N GLY A 456 -10.56 68.17 1.58
CA GLY A 456 -11.88 67.72 2.04
C GLY A 456 -12.02 66.19 2.18
N GLY A 457 -10.92 65.43 2.13
CA GLY A 457 -10.91 63.98 2.40
C GLY A 457 -11.13 63.05 1.19
N GLY A 458 -11.12 63.59 -0.04
CA GLY A 458 -11.16 62.78 -1.27
C GLY A 458 -9.76 62.42 -1.75
N ILE A 459 -9.51 61.12 -1.97
CA ILE A 459 -8.28 60.60 -2.59
C ILE A 459 -8.59 60.23 -4.05
N SER A 460 -7.94 60.89 -5.01
CA SER A 460 -7.99 60.52 -6.42
C SER A 460 -6.71 59.80 -6.82
N GLN A 461 -6.84 58.61 -7.42
CA GLN A 461 -5.71 57.81 -7.87
C GLN A 461 -5.59 57.89 -9.40
N LEU A 462 -4.41 58.25 -9.88
CA LEU A 462 -4.06 58.27 -11.31
C LEU A 462 -2.94 57.27 -11.57
N PRO A 463 -3.18 56.15 -12.29
CA PRO A 463 -2.11 55.25 -12.67
C PRO A 463 -1.18 55.95 -13.67
N LEU A 464 0.12 55.89 -13.44
CA LEU A 464 1.14 56.48 -14.32
C LEU A 464 1.82 55.38 -15.13
N TYR A 465 2.43 54.41 -14.45
CA TYR A 465 3.21 53.33 -15.05
C TYR A 465 2.60 51.97 -14.68
N ASP A 466 2.53 51.05 -15.65
CA ASP A 466 2.08 49.67 -15.46
C ASP A 466 2.90 48.72 -16.34
N SER A 467 3.64 47.81 -15.69
CA SER A 467 4.37 46.73 -16.34
C SER A 467 4.01 45.39 -15.71
N ALA A 468 3.71 44.42 -16.58
CA ALA A 468 3.33 43.07 -16.20
C ALA A 468 4.46 42.06 -16.43
N GLN A 469 5.52 42.46 -17.14
CA GLN A 469 6.68 41.62 -17.43
C GLN A 469 7.92 42.11 -16.68
N ALA A 470 8.66 41.17 -16.10
CA ALA A 470 9.93 41.46 -15.45
C ALA A 470 11.00 40.48 -15.95
N ASP A 471 12.19 41.00 -16.21
CA ASP A 471 13.38 40.20 -16.46
C ASP A 471 13.97 39.73 -15.12
N ILE A 472 13.87 38.43 -14.85
CA ILE A 472 14.23 37.84 -13.57
C ILE A 472 15.48 36.98 -13.77
N SER A 473 16.55 37.32 -13.07
CA SER A 473 17.82 36.59 -13.11
C SER A 473 18.29 36.22 -11.71
N LEU A 474 18.97 35.08 -11.58
CA LEU A 474 19.59 34.69 -10.31
C LEU A 474 20.82 35.57 -10.06
N ALA A 475 20.95 36.12 -8.85
CA ALA A 475 22.08 36.97 -8.50
C ALA A 475 23.39 36.16 -8.46
N SER A 476 24.51 36.82 -8.77
CA SER A 476 25.84 36.22 -8.58
C SER A 476 26.17 36.08 -7.08
N SER A 477 27.05 35.13 -6.75
CA SER A 477 27.45 34.85 -5.37
C SER A 477 28.04 36.06 -4.64
N GLU A 478 28.75 36.95 -5.35
CA GLU A 478 29.30 38.18 -4.75
C GLU A 478 28.21 39.19 -4.40
N VAL A 479 27.19 39.36 -5.23
CA VAL A 479 26.04 40.24 -4.94
C VAL A 479 25.25 39.71 -3.76
N ALA A 480 25.06 38.38 -3.67
CA ALA A 480 24.43 37.74 -2.52
C ALA A 480 25.22 37.96 -1.21
N ARG A 481 26.55 37.93 -1.28
CA ARG A 481 27.42 38.22 -0.14
C ARG A 481 27.29 39.67 0.33
N GLN A 482 27.23 40.62 -0.60
CA GLN A 482 27.03 42.04 -0.29
C GLN A 482 25.63 42.32 0.29
N PHE A 483 24.61 41.65 -0.21
CA PHE A 483 23.25 41.72 0.34
C PHE A 483 23.21 41.24 1.80
N ALA A 484 23.87 40.13 2.12
CA ALA A 484 23.90 39.60 3.48
C ALA A 484 24.70 40.48 4.45
N ILE A 485 25.77 41.13 3.99
CA ILE A 485 26.53 42.09 4.82
C ILE A 485 25.68 43.34 5.13
N SER A 486 24.91 43.82 4.15
CA SER A 486 24.04 45.00 4.34
C SER A 486 22.81 44.70 5.19
N ASN A 487 22.38 43.44 5.28
CA ASN A 487 21.19 43.02 6.02
C ASN A 487 21.49 41.84 6.95
N PRO A 488 22.12 42.08 8.11
CA PRO A 488 22.52 41.02 9.06
C PRO A 488 21.31 40.29 9.70
N SER A 489 20.11 40.86 9.61
CA SER A 489 18.86 40.28 10.10
C SER A 489 18.34 39.12 9.24
N VAL A 490 18.76 39.07 7.97
CA VAL A 490 18.42 37.97 7.07
C VAL A 490 19.52 36.93 7.25
N GLY A 491 19.15 35.67 7.52
CA GLY A 491 20.10 34.60 7.84
C GLY A 491 21.20 34.38 6.79
N ASN A 492 22.12 33.45 7.06
CA ASN A 492 23.31 33.20 6.23
C ASN A 492 23.05 33.29 4.71
N ALA A 493 23.84 34.12 4.02
CA ALA A 493 23.73 34.43 2.57
C ALA A 493 23.58 33.19 1.65
N VAL A 494 24.11 32.05 2.10
CA VAL A 494 24.13 30.77 1.37
C VAL A 494 22.74 30.10 1.33
N ASP A 495 21.85 30.45 2.26
CA ASP A 495 20.50 29.88 2.34
C ASP A 495 19.43 30.73 1.66
N LEU A 496 19.78 31.92 1.19
CA LEU A 496 18.86 32.85 0.52
C LEU A 496 18.99 32.73 -0.99
N ASN A 497 17.86 32.50 -1.67
CA ASN A 497 17.83 32.59 -3.13
C ASN A 497 17.63 34.06 -3.50
N LEU A 498 18.73 34.76 -3.74
CA LEU A 498 18.68 36.15 -4.19
C LEU A 498 18.43 36.20 -5.69
N GLN A 499 17.35 36.86 -6.09
CA GLN A 499 17.03 37.14 -7.49
C GLN A 499 17.05 38.65 -7.74
N ILE A 500 17.49 39.03 -8.93
CA ILE A 500 17.43 40.40 -9.43
C ILE A 500 16.24 40.46 -10.39
N VAL A 501 15.24 41.25 -10.03
CA VAL A 501 14.03 41.46 -10.80
C VAL A 501 14.10 42.84 -11.45
N LYS A 502 14.26 42.89 -12.78
CA LYS A 502 14.39 44.12 -13.56
C LYS A 502 13.11 44.39 -14.33
N PHE A 503 12.62 45.63 -14.25
CA PHE A 503 11.46 46.08 -15.00
C PHE A 503 11.88 46.93 -16.21
N PRO A 504 11.12 46.87 -17.32
CA PRO A 504 11.42 47.65 -18.52
C PRO A 504 11.30 49.15 -18.25
N LYS A 505 12.14 49.96 -18.93
CA LYS A 505 12.11 51.42 -18.75
C LYS A 505 10.78 52.03 -19.22
N SER A 506 10.19 51.53 -20.31
CA SER A 506 8.89 51.98 -20.79
C SER A 506 7.78 51.08 -20.26
N ALA A 507 6.58 51.63 -20.05
CA ALA A 507 5.42 50.83 -19.63
C ALA A 507 5.00 49.83 -20.73
N ASP A 508 4.62 48.61 -20.33
CA ASP A 508 4.16 47.57 -21.26
C ASP A 508 2.72 47.85 -21.74
N ASN A 509 1.92 48.41 -20.84
CA ASN A 509 0.51 48.71 -21.09
C ASN A 509 0.34 50.16 -21.57
N LEU A 510 -0.54 50.35 -22.55
CA LEU A 510 -0.92 51.69 -23.03
C LEU A 510 -1.61 52.47 -21.90
N TRP A 511 -1.31 53.77 -21.80
CA TRP A 511 -1.86 54.65 -20.77
C TRP A 511 -3.29 55.13 -21.10
N LEU A 512 -4.28 54.25 -20.90
CA LEU A 512 -5.69 54.44 -21.27
C LEU A 512 -6.53 55.17 -20.20
N VAL A 513 -6.03 56.30 -19.69
CA VAL A 513 -6.79 57.12 -18.72
C VAL A 513 -7.80 58.02 -19.43
N SER A 514 -9.03 58.10 -18.90
CA SER A 514 -10.08 58.98 -19.45
C SER A 514 -9.69 60.46 -19.36
N ASN A 515 -10.03 61.24 -20.40
CA ASN A 515 -9.77 62.68 -20.42
C ASN A 515 -10.43 63.43 -19.25
N SER A 516 -11.58 62.94 -18.77
CA SER A 516 -12.27 63.51 -17.60
C SER A 516 -11.46 63.32 -16.31
N LEU A 517 -10.87 62.14 -16.09
CA LEU A 517 -10.04 61.88 -14.91
C LEU A 517 -8.74 62.69 -14.97
N ARG A 518 -8.10 62.79 -16.14
CA ARG A 518 -6.91 63.64 -16.33
C ARG A 518 -7.21 65.10 -15.97
N TYR A 519 -8.28 65.67 -16.51
CA TYR A 519 -8.68 67.05 -16.23
C TYR A 519 -9.05 67.26 -14.75
N GLN A 520 -9.75 66.29 -14.13
CA GLN A 520 -10.08 66.35 -12.70
C GLN A 520 -8.84 66.35 -11.82
N VAL A 521 -7.90 65.43 -12.05
CA VAL A 521 -6.65 65.35 -11.29
C VAL A 521 -5.78 66.58 -11.54
N ALA A 522 -5.69 67.06 -12.78
CA ALA A 522 -4.90 68.25 -13.09
C ALA A 522 -5.46 69.53 -12.44
N LYS A 523 -6.80 69.63 -12.35
CA LYS A 523 -7.46 70.71 -11.59
C LYS A 523 -7.16 70.61 -10.09
N GLN A 524 -7.21 69.40 -9.51
CA GLN A 524 -6.87 69.18 -8.11
C GLN A 524 -5.41 69.58 -7.84
N LEU A 525 -4.46 69.16 -8.68
CA LEU A 525 -3.03 69.51 -8.53
C LEU A 525 -2.75 71.02 -8.64
N SER A 526 -3.65 71.80 -9.24
CA SER A 526 -3.52 73.26 -9.36
C SER A 526 -3.95 74.01 -8.08
N ASP A 527 -4.63 73.34 -7.16
CA ASP A 527 -5.04 73.93 -5.88
C ASP A 527 -3.86 73.91 -4.88
N ASN A 528 -3.56 75.07 -4.28
CA ASN A 528 -2.43 75.29 -3.36
C ASN A 528 -2.43 74.44 -2.07
N GLN A 529 -3.50 73.68 -1.78
CA GLN A 529 -3.64 72.84 -0.58
C GLN A 529 -3.66 71.33 -0.86
N THR A 530 -3.24 70.89 -2.05
CA THR A 530 -3.19 69.46 -2.37
C THR A 530 -1.89 68.79 -1.95
N LYS A 531 -2.00 67.56 -1.47
CA LYS A 531 -0.85 66.68 -1.23
C LYS A 531 -0.84 65.62 -2.32
N ALA A 532 0.17 65.66 -3.17
CA ALA A 532 0.38 64.68 -4.21
C ALA A 532 1.46 63.69 -3.76
N ASN A 533 1.09 62.42 -3.66
CA ASN A 533 1.98 61.35 -3.24
C ASN A 533 2.17 60.34 -4.36
N LEU A 534 3.42 59.97 -4.63
CA LEU A 534 3.74 58.86 -5.50
C LEU A 534 3.72 57.55 -4.71
N VAL A 535 3.01 56.55 -5.23
CA VAL A 535 2.89 55.23 -4.62
C VAL A 535 3.25 54.16 -5.66
N ILE A 536 4.13 53.25 -5.26
CA ILE A 536 4.59 52.16 -6.11
C ILE A 536 4.11 50.86 -5.49
N ALA A 537 3.32 50.11 -6.25
CA ALA A 537 2.88 48.78 -5.88
C ALA A 537 3.63 47.75 -6.73
N TYR A 538 4.18 46.74 -6.08
CA TYR A 538 4.83 45.62 -6.74
C TYR A 538 4.16 44.32 -6.31
N GLN A 539 4.07 43.37 -7.23
CA GLN A 539 3.47 42.08 -6.98
C GLN A 539 4.34 40.98 -7.55
N PHE A 540 4.87 40.11 -6.68
CA PHE A 540 5.66 38.95 -7.08
C PHE A 540 4.85 37.66 -6.95
N GLN A 541 5.11 36.70 -7.84
CA GLN A 541 4.54 35.36 -7.74
C GLN A 541 5.67 34.32 -7.79
N GLY A 542 5.65 33.41 -6.83
CA GLY A 542 6.66 32.35 -6.65
C GLY A 542 6.15 30.96 -7.04
N ASN A 543 7.08 30.02 -7.20
CA ASN A 543 6.79 28.65 -7.67
C ASN A 543 5.98 27.81 -6.67
N LEU A 544 6.08 28.08 -5.36
CA LEU A 544 5.54 27.20 -4.30
C LEU A 544 4.27 27.73 -3.61
N THR A 545 3.83 28.96 -3.92
CA THR A 545 2.61 29.56 -3.35
C THR A 545 1.69 29.99 -4.48
N THR A 546 0.77 29.12 -4.90
CA THR A 546 -0.29 29.46 -5.88
C THR A 546 -1.21 30.58 -5.37
N THR A 547 -1.30 30.78 -4.05
CA THR A 547 -2.15 31.78 -3.39
C THR A 547 -1.38 33.03 -2.91
N GLY A 548 -0.08 32.90 -2.65
CA GLY A 548 0.79 33.98 -2.17
C GLY A 548 1.23 34.88 -3.32
N ARG A 549 0.36 35.80 -3.75
CA ARG A 549 0.83 36.99 -4.47
C ARG A 549 1.51 37.87 -3.43
N GLY A 550 2.84 37.94 -3.50
CA GLY A 550 3.62 38.86 -2.69
C GLY A 550 3.34 40.28 -3.12
N LEU A 551 2.26 40.84 -2.60
CA LEU A 551 1.85 42.21 -2.83
C LEU A 551 2.58 43.08 -1.81
N GLY A 552 3.39 44.00 -2.30
CA GLY A 552 3.97 45.07 -1.50
C GLY A 552 3.63 46.42 -2.10
N ARG A 553 3.63 47.43 -1.24
CA ARG A 553 3.34 48.81 -1.59
C ARG A 553 4.33 49.70 -0.85
N THR A 554 4.97 50.61 -1.57
CA THR A 554 5.86 51.60 -0.96
C THR A 554 5.04 52.59 -0.11
N PRO A 555 5.64 53.15 0.96
CA PRO A 555 5.04 54.30 1.62
C PRO A 555 4.82 55.44 0.62
N PRO A 556 3.76 56.26 0.79
CA PRO A 556 3.49 57.39 -0.10
C PRO A 556 4.63 58.41 -0.02
N VAL A 557 5.23 58.73 -1.17
CA VAL A 557 6.32 59.71 -1.27
C VAL A 557 5.76 61.05 -1.76
N ALA A 558 5.84 62.08 -0.93
CA ALA A 558 5.32 63.41 -1.26
C ALA A 558 6.15 64.09 -2.35
N LEU A 559 5.48 64.65 -3.35
CA LEU A 559 6.10 65.41 -4.44
C LEU A 559 6.34 66.87 -4.03
N SER A 560 7.36 67.50 -4.63
CA SER A 560 7.65 68.93 -4.43
C SER A 560 6.64 69.82 -5.17
N SER A 561 6.47 71.06 -4.70
CA SER A 561 5.53 72.01 -5.32
C SER A 561 5.86 72.31 -6.80
N GLU A 562 7.14 72.30 -7.16
CA GLU A 562 7.59 72.49 -8.54
C GLU A 562 7.17 71.30 -9.42
N GLN A 563 7.39 70.08 -8.95
CA GLN A 563 7.00 68.85 -9.66
C GLN A 563 5.49 68.72 -9.83
N VAL A 564 4.72 69.14 -8.81
CA VAL A 564 3.25 69.15 -8.87
C VAL A 564 2.76 70.11 -9.95
N GLN A 565 3.38 71.29 -10.06
CA GLN A 565 3.01 72.28 -11.07
C GLN A 565 3.34 71.80 -12.49
N THR A 566 4.54 71.26 -12.72
CA THR A 566 4.93 70.67 -14.01
C THR A 566 3.98 69.54 -14.43
N LEU A 567 3.57 68.69 -13.48
CA LEU A 567 2.64 67.60 -13.74
C LEU A 567 1.22 68.10 -14.04
N ALA A 568 0.75 69.13 -13.32
CA ALA A 568 -0.55 69.74 -13.58
C ALA A 568 -0.62 70.31 -15.01
N GLU A 569 0.42 71.01 -15.45
CA GLU A 569 0.52 71.57 -16.80
C GLU A 569 0.58 70.47 -17.88
N ALA A 570 1.34 69.39 -17.64
CA ALA A 570 1.43 68.26 -18.55
C ALA A 570 0.11 67.47 -18.68
N LEU A 571 -0.69 67.39 -17.61
CA LEU A 571 -1.97 66.66 -17.62
C LEU A 571 -3.15 67.49 -18.17
N GLN A 572 -3.09 68.83 -18.14
CA GLN A 572 -4.13 69.72 -18.69
C GLN A 572 -4.13 69.75 -20.22
N ASN A 573 -2.95 69.62 -20.84
CA ASN A 573 -2.82 69.66 -22.29
C ASN A 573 -3.08 68.27 -22.91
N THR A 574 -4.24 68.12 -23.56
CA THR A 574 -4.60 66.87 -24.26
C THR A 574 -3.75 66.58 -25.48
N SER A 575 -3.07 67.58 -26.02
CA SER A 575 -2.10 67.50 -27.14
C SER A 575 -0.69 67.90 -26.66
N PHE A 576 -0.28 67.41 -25.49
CA PHE A 576 1.08 67.65 -25.00
C PHE A 576 2.09 67.06 -25.99
N GLU A 577 2.93 67.92 -26.58
CA GLU A 577 4.09 67.55 -27.38
C GLU A 577 5.33 67.95 -26.56
N GLY A 578 6.01 66.96 -25.98
CA GLY A 578 7.12 67.20 -25.08
C GLY A 578 7.44 66.04 -24.15
N GLU A 579 8.40 66.28 -23.26
CA GLU A 579 8.82 65.36 -22.20
C GLU A 579 8.68 66.07 -20.85
N ALA A 580 7.96 65.46 -19.90
CA ALA A 580 7.84 65.95 -18.53
C ALA A 580 8.39 64.89 -17.56
N SER A 581 9.38 65.24 -16.74
CA SER A 581 10.02 64.32 -15.79
C SER A 581 9.68 64.64 -14.34
N ILE A 582 9.53 63.60 -13.52
CA ILE A 582 9.39 63.66 -12.06
C ILE A 582 10.53 62.88 -11.43
N ASP A 583 11.46 63.58 -10.80
CA ASP A 583 12.61 62.98 -10.13
C ASP A 583 12.40 62.93 -8.61
N VAL A 584 12.22 61.73 -8.08
CA VAL A 584 12.05 61.49 -6.64
C VAL A 584 13.34 60.90 -6.07
N PRO A 585 14.17 61.72 -5.41
CA PRO A 585 15.46 61.25 -4.91
C PRO A 585 15.23 60.40 -3.65
N CYS A 586 15.66 59.13 -3.70
CA CYS A 586 15.51 58.12 -2.66
C CYS A 586 14.06 57.64 -2.41
N GLY A 587 13.20 57.67 -3.44
CA GLY A 587 11.80 57.28 -3.32
C GLY A 587 11.52 55.77 -3.33
N LEU A 588 12.47 54.94 -3.78
CA LEU A 588 12.23 53.50 -3.99
C LEU A 588 13.14 52.64 -3.12
N GLN A 589 12.56 51.69 -2.39
CA GLN A 589 13.31 50.69 -1.65
C GLN A 589 13.58 49.48 -2.54
N THR A 590 14.85 49.14 -2.77
CA THR A 590 15.24 48.17 -3.81
C THR A 590 15.50 46.76 -3.28
N GLN A 591 15.72 46.61 -1.97
CA GLN A 591 15.96 45.32 -1.33
C GLN A 591 14.68 44.82 -0.66
N LEU A 592 14.24 43.61 -1.01
CA LEU A 592 12.98 43.03 -0.54
C LEU A 592 13.24 41.60 -0.03
N LEU A 593 12.58 41.23 1.07
CA LEU A 593 12.55 39.88 1.60
C LEU A 593 11.15 39.31 1.42
N VAL A 594 11.04 38.19 0.73
CA VAL A 594 9.80 37.41 0.61
C VAL A 594 9.86 36.30 1.63
N ASP A 595 8.95 36.34 2.60
CA ASP A 595 8.86 35.32 3.63
C ASP A 595 8.27 34.01 3.08
N SER A 596 8.37 32.95 3.88
CA SER A 596 7.77 31.65 3.55
C SER A 596 6.25 31.66 3.36
N SER A 597 5.54 32.69 3.83
CA SER A 597 4.09 32.87 3.66
C SER A 597 3.72 33.66 2.39
N GLY A 598 4.72 34.23 1.72
CA GLY A 598 4.56 35.07 0.54
C GLY A 598 4.33 36.56 0.85
N GLN A 599 4.46 37.02 2.10
CA GLN A 599 4.48 38.46 2.38
C GLN A 599 5.84 39.07 2.03
N VAL A 600 5.81 40.32 1.56
CA VAL A 600 7.03 41.05 1.18
C VAL A 600 7.35 42.09 2.23
N ALA A 601 8.51 41.93 2.87
CA ALA A 601 9.09 42.90 3.78
C ALA A 601 10.15 43.72 3.04
N ALA A 602 10.00 45.05 3.05
CA ALA A 602 10.97 45.92 2.41
C ALA A 602 12.17 46.15 3.35
N MET A 603 13.39 46.02 2.82
CA MET A 603 14.65 46.07 3.57
C MET A 603 15.63 47.08 2.97
N GLY A 604 16.57 47.56 3.79
CA GLY A 604 17.78 48.25 3.32
C GLY A 604 17.58 49.49 2.43
N THR A 605 18.37 49.54 1.35
CA THR A 605 18.76 50.75 0.63
C THR A 605 17.66 51.35 -0.26
N HIS A 606 17.62 52.69 -0.29
CA HIS A 606 16.78 53.44 -1.22
C HIS A 606 17.55 53.77 -2.51
N SER A 607 16.85 53.86 -3.63
CA SER A 607 17.35 54.40 -4.90
C SER A 607 16.53 55.62 -5.32
N SER A 608 17.14 56.51 -6.10
CA SER A 608 16.39 57.55 -6.82
C SER A 608 15.51 56.93 -7.90
N LEU A 609 14.42 57.63 -8.21
CA LEU A 609 13.43 57.24 -9.20
C LEU A 609 13.10 58.44 -10.08
N SER A 610 13.02 58.24 -11.38
CA SER A 610 12.63 59.23 -12.37
C SER A 610 11.46 58.70 -13.19
N LEU A 611 10.39 59.49 -13.33
CA LEU A 611 9.19 59.16 -14.11
C LEU A 611 9.02 60.20 -15.22
N THR A 612 9.11 59.76 -16.47
CA THR A 612 9.08 60.61 -17.66
C THR A 612 7.84 60.33 -18.50
N LEU A 613 7.01 61.36 -18.71
CA LEU A 613 5.91 61.36 -19.65
C LEU A 613 6.42 61.86 -21.00
N SER A 614 6.40 60.99 -22.01
CA SER A 614 6.81 61.34 -23.38
C SER A 614 5.65 61.20 -24.36
N SER A 615 5.52 62.18 -25.26
CA SER A 615 4.53 62.17 -26.34
C SER A 615 5.22 62.51 -27.67
N GLU A 616 5.25 61.56 -28.60
CA GLU A 616 5.91 61.74 -29.90
C GLU A 616 4.97 62.37 -30.94
N ALA A 617 5.52 63.21 -31.82
CA ALA A 617 4.78 63.88 -32.89
C ALA A 617 4.13 62.84 -33.84
N GLY A 618 2.80 62.78 -33.83
CA GLY A 618 2.00 61.83 -34.62
C GLY A 618 1.51 60.60 -33.86
N SER A 619 1.93 60.40 -32.61
CA SER A 619 1.36 59.39 -31.71
C SER A 619 0.09 59.94 -31.02
N VAL A 620 -0.98 59.14 -30.95
CA VAL A 620 -2.28 59.58 -30.38
C VAL A 620 -2.31 59.47 -28.85
N LEU A 621 -1.38 58.73 -28.24
CA LEU A 621 -1.37 58.44 -26.81
C LEU A 621 0.03 58.70 -26.21
N PRO A 622 0.13 59.52 -25.15
CA PRO A 622 1.39 59.70 -24.42
C PRO A 622 1.72 58.45 -23.59
N SER A 623 3.02 58.19 -23.43
CA SER A 623 3.54 57.02 -22.71
C SER A 623 4.39 57.42 -21.51
N TRP A 624 4.26 56.67 -20.43
CA TRP A 624 5.08 56.83 -19.23
C TRP A 624 6.28 55.88 -19.28
N SER A 625 7.44 56.40 -18.92
CA SER A 625 8.65 55.62 -18.67
C SER A 625 9.15 55.88 -17.25
N MET A 626 9.77 54.87 -16.67
CA MET A 626 10.27 54.87 -15.31
C MET A 626 11.71 54.37 -15.30
N ALA A 627 12.61 55.18 -14.75
CA ALA A 627 14.03 54.86 -14.60
C ALA A 627 14.45 54.98 -13.13
N GLY A 628 15.28 54.06 -12.67
CA GLY A 628 15.91 54.11 -11.35
C GLY A 628 17.33 54.67 -11.44
N GLY A 629 17.84 55.20 -10.33
CA GLY A 629 19.26 55.54 -10.21
C GLY A 629 20.14 54.29 -10.17
N CYS A 630 21.25 54.29 -10.90
CA CYS A 630 22.20 53.16 -10.92
C CYS A 630 22.97 52.98 -9.60
N LYS A 631 22.98 53.99 -8.73
CA LYS A 631 23.68 53.96 -7.43
C LYS A 631 22.67 54.01 -6.29
N PRO A 632 22.89 53.24 -5.20
CA PRO A 632 22.07 53.37 -4.00
C PRO A 632 22.26 54.78 -3.42
N CYS A 633 21.16 55.35 -2.91
CA CYS A 633 21.19 56.65 -2.28
C CYS A 633 22.16 56.69 -1.11
N PRO A 634 22.90 57.80 -0.93
CA PRO A 634 23.65 58.04 0.29
C PRO A 634 22.70 58.00 1.50
N SER A 635 23.13 57.35 2.58
CA SER A 635 22.36 57.27 3.83
C SER A 635 21.97 58.67 4.35
N LEU A 636 20.91 58.76 5.17
CA LEU A 636 20.43 60.02 5.77
C LEU A 636 21.55 60.87 6.41
N ALA A 637 22.61 60.20 6.92
CA ALA A 637 23.81 60.84 7.48
C ALA A 637 24.67 61.58 6.45
N ALA A 638 24.74 61.11 5.20
CA ALA A 638 25.51 61.73 4.12
C ALA A 638 24.75 62.87 3.43
N ARG A 639 23.40 62.85 3.44
CA ARG A 639 22.58 63.99 2.97
C ARG A 639 22.73 65.25 3.82
N LEU A 640 23.00 65.10 5.12
CA LEU A 640 23.28 66.23 6.03
C LEU A 640 24.61 66.95 5.72
N GLN A 641 25.47 66.37 4.87
CA GLN A 641 26.76 66.94 4.49
C GLN A 641 26.75 67.65 3.12
N GLY A 642 25.59 67.83 2.50
CA GLY A 642 25.44 68.71 1.32
C GLY A 642 26.23 68.25 0.08
N VAL A 643 26.38 66.94 -0.12
CA VAL A 643 26.98 66.41 -1.35
C VAL A 643 25.94 66.48 -2.47
N GLU A 644 26.12 67.43 -3.38
CA GLU A 644 25.28 67.63 -4.56
C GLU A 644 25.53 66.49 -5.57
N GLU A 645 24.47 65.73 -5.88
CA GLU A 645 24.52 64.55 -6.75
C GLU A 645 24.69 64.97 -8.22
N THR A 646 25.81 64.61 -8.83
CA THR A 646 26.02 64.70 -10.29
C THR A 646 25.01 63.83 -11.04
N ALA A 647 24.50 64.36 -12.15
CA ALA A 647 23.54 63.76 -13.11
C ALA A 647 23.30 62.25 -12.94
N VAL A 648 22.07 61.91 -12.57
CA VAL A 648 21.58 60.54 -12.36
C VAL A 648 21.65 59.79 -13.69
N GLU A 649 22.61 58.86 -13.85
CA GLU A 649 22.56 57.88 -14.92
C GLU A 649 21.27 57.05 -14.79
N ALA A 650 20.47 57.02 -15.85
CA ALA A 650 19.18 56.35 -15.89
C ALA A 650 19.36 54.85 -16.11
N CYS A 651 19.14 54.05 -15.07
CA CYS A 651 19.11 52.60 -15.12
C CYS A 651 17.66 52.06 -15.15
N PRO A 652 17.43 50.83 -15.65
CA PRO A 652 16.15 50.16 -15.45
C PRO A 652 15.90 49.93 -13.96
N VAL A 653 14.63 50.00 -13.54
CA VAL A 653 14.25 49.75 -12.15
C VAL A 653 14.52 48.28 -11.81
N SER A 654 15.31 48.03 -10.77
CA SER A 654 15.68 46.67 -10.36
C SER A 654 15.49 46.46 -8.85
N PHE A 655 14.92 45.32 -8.50
CA PHE A 655 14.75 44.87 -7.13
C PHE A 655 15.65 43.67 -6.85
N GLN A 656 16.32 43.70 -5.71
CA GLN A 656 17.00 42.56 -5.13
C GLN A 656 16.01 41.85 -4.21
N VAL A 657 15.46 40.74 -4.67
CA VAL A 657 14.44 39.97 -3.95
C VAL A 657 15.09 38.73 -3.37
N ALA A 658 15.21 38.69 -2.06
CA ALA A 658 15.64 37.51 -1.32
C ALA A 658 14.40 36.71 -0.93
N SER A 659 14.33 35.45 -1.33
CA SER A 659 13.21 34.57 -0.95
C SER A 659 13.66 33.51 0.04
N GLU A 660 12.90 33.35 1.12
CA GLU A 660 13.07 32.25 2.06
C GLU A 660 12.75 30.89 1.39
N LYS A 661 13.46 29.84 1.81
CA LYS A 661 13.12 28.47 1.41
C LYS A 661 11.86 28.03 2.14
N VAL A 662 11.02 27.25 1.46
CA VAL A 662 9.74 26.76 1.99
C VAL A 662 9.78 25.23 2.08
N ALA A 663 9.23 24.68 3.15
CA ALA A 663 9.07 23.24 3.27
C ALA A 663 8.06 22.74 2.24
N PRO A 664 8.28 21.61 1.54
CA PRO A 664 7.31 21.05 0.63
C PRO A 664 6.02 20.71 1.40
N THR A 665 4.96 21.47 1.18
CA THR A 665 3.64 21.18 1.75
C THR A 665 2.91 20.18 0.86
N PRO A 666 2.21 19.19 1.43
CA PRO A 666 1.31 18.34 0.66
C PRO A 666 0.22 19.20 0.02
N VAL A 667 0.04 19.06 -1.30
CA VAL A 667 -1.03 19.69 -2.07
C VAL A 667 -2.37 19.33 -1.42
N GLY A 668 -3.21 20.32 -1.13
CA GLY A 668 -4.49 20.15 -0.41
C GLY A 668 -4.54 20.73 1.02
N SER A 669 -3.43 21.27 1.54
CA SER A 669 -3.38 22.04 2.79
C SER A 669 -3.50 23.56 2.56
N GLU A 670 -4.34 23.94 1.59
CA GLU A 670 -4.36 25.30 0.99
C GLU A 670 -5.20 26.34 1.76
N SER A 671 -5.74 26.04 2.94
CA SER A 671 -6.44 27.03 3.76
C SER A 671 -5.52 27.68 4.81
N SER A 672 -4.95 28.81 4.40
CA SER A 672 -4.89 30.08 5.12
C SER A 672 -5.00 30.05 6.65
N SER A 673 -4.01 30.65 7.33
CA SER A 673 -4.10 31.24 8.68
C SER A 673 -4.18 30.32 9.90
N ALA A 674 -3.34 29.30 10.01
CA ALA A 674 -3.22 28.58 11.29
C ALA A 674 -1.79 28.17 11.61
N SER A 675 -0.98 29.11 12.09
CA SER A 675 0.23 28.80 12.88
C SER A 675 -0.10 27.89 14.08
N TYR A 676 -1.37 27.90 14.54
CA TYR A 676 -1.94 26.99 15.54
C TYR A 676 -2.24 25.56 15.02
N SER A 677 -2.28 25.32 13.70
CA SER A 677 -2.60 24.00 13.11
C SER A 677 -1.39 23.06 13.17
N ILE A 678 -0.19 23.52 12.82
CA ILE A 678 1.00 22.65 12.76
C ILE A 678 1.47 22.25 14.16
N MET A 679 1.51 23.20 15.11
CA MET A 679 1.85 22.91 16.51
C MET A 679 0.78 22.00 17.16
N GLY A 680 -0.51 22.21 16.83
CA GLY A 680 -1.60 21.36 17.30
C GLY A 680 -1.53 19.93 16.74
N ILE A 681 -1.25 19.78 15.44
CA ILE A 681 -1.03 18.48 14.80
C ILE A 681 0.21 17.81 15.40
N TYR A 682 1.31 18.53 15.61
CA TYR A 682 2.51 18.01 16.25
C TYR A 682 2.24 17.49 17.66
N LEU A 683 1.68 18.32 18.53
CA LEU A 683 1.34 17.93 19.89
C LEU A 683 0.32 16.78 19.90
N GLY A 684 -0.63 16.78 18.96
CA GLY A 684 -1.59 15.70 18.76
C GLY A 684 -0.93 14.37 18.37
N VAL A 685 -0.05 14.37 17.37
CA VAL A 685 0.68 13.17 16.92
C VAL A 685 1.62 12.65 18.01
N VAL A 686 2.39 13.53 18.65
CA VAL A 686 3.30 13.13 19.74
C VAL A 686 2.50 12.60 20.94
N TYR A 687 1.40 13.26 21.31
CA TYR A 687 0.54 12.81 22.41
C TYR A 687 -0.12 11.46 22.10
N THR A 688 -0.68 11.30 20.90
CA THR A 688 -1.36 10.05 20.50
C THR A 688 -0.39 8.88 20.45
N ILE A 689 0.77 9.04 19.82
CA ILE A 689 1.78 7.98 19.77
C ILE A 689 2.37 7.74 21.17
N GLY A 690 2.65 8.78 21.94
CA GLY A 690 3.10 8.65 23.33
C GLY A 690 2.09 7.91 24.20
N ARG A 691 0.79 8.17 24.03
CA ARG A 691 -0.29 7.44 24.72
C ARG A 691 -0.34 5.99 24.28
N PHE A 692 -0.18 5.71 22.99
CA PHE A 692 -0.11 4.36 22.46
C PHE A 692 1.08 3.58 23.02
N LEU A 693 2.29 4.17 23.01
CA LEU A 693 3.48 3.57 23.63
C LEU A 693 3.23 3.27 25.12
N ARG A 694 2.58 4.20 25.84
CA ARG A 694 2.20 3.97 27.23
C ARG A 694 1.24 2.79 27.37
N LEU A 695 0.27 2.60 26.48
CA LEU A 695 -0.65 1.46 26.54
C LEU A 695 0.06 0.11 26.37
N VAL A 696 1.14 0.03 25.59
CA VAL A 696 1.90 -1.21 25.37
C VAL A 696 2.60 -1.68 26.67
N PHE A 697 3.23 -0.74 27.39
CA PHE A 697 4.01 -1.05 28.60
C PHE A 697 3.23 -0.89 29.92
N GLN A 698 2.09 -0.19 29.90
CA GLN A 698 1.24 -0.05 31.07
C GLN A 698 0.59 -1.39 31.43
N ASP A 699 0.42 -1.63 32.73
CA ASP A 699 -0.24 -2.83 33.28
C ASP A 699 0.44 -4.17 32.94
N ALA A 700 1.70 -4.16 32.51
CA ALA A 700 2.47 -5.39 32.29
C ALA A 700 2.47 -6.31 33.53
N SER A 701 2.48 -5.73 34.74
CA SER A 701 2.38 -6.48 36.00
C SER A 701 1.10 -7.31 36.14
N LYS A 702 -0.01 -6.90 35.51
CA LYS A 702 -1.28 -7.65 35.53
C LYS A 702 -1.26 -8.85 34.59
N ARG A 703 -0.42 -8.82 33.55
CA ARG A 703 -0.30 -9.89 32.55
C ARG A 703 0.69 -10.98 32.96
N VAL A 704 1.53 -10.73 33.97
CA VAL A 704 2.54 -11.68 34.49
C VAL A 704 1.98 -13.09 34.71
N ILE A 705 0.77 -13.23 35.25
CA ILE A 705 0.14 -14.54 35.50
C ILE A 705 0.02 -15.40 34.22
N TYR A 706 -0.18 -14.75 33.07
CA TYR A 706 -0.37 -15.40 31.77
C TYR A 706 0.84 -15.29 30.84
N GLU A 707 1.83 -14.47 31.16
CA GLU A 707 3.07 -14.29 30.37
C GLU A 707 4.27 -15.04 30.97
N GLU A 708 4.26 -15.32 32.29
CA GLU A 708 5.36 -15.95 33.02
C GLU A 708 4.98 -17.36 33.51
N MET A 709 4.69 -18.27 32.57
CA MET A 709 4.49 -19.72 32.85
C MET A 709 5.74 -20.51 32.46
N ASN A 710 6.18 -21.47 33.30
CA ASN A 710 7.42 -22.22 33.05
C ASN A 710 7.26 -23.24 31.90
N ASP A 711 6.23 -24.07 31.96
CA ASP A 711 5.86 -25.01 30.90
C ASP A 711 4.43 -24.73 30.41
N THR A 712 4.25 -24.72 29.09
CA THR A 712 2.96 -24.48 28.43
C THR A 712 2.49 -25.68 27.61
N GLU A 713 3.24 -26.78 27.54
CA GLU A 713 2.95 -27.92 26.67
C GLU A 713 1.56 -28.50 26.91
N LEU A 714 1.20 -28.78 28.18
CA LEU A 714 -0.10 -29.38 28.49
C LEU A 714 -1.28 -28.48 28.06
N LEU A 715 -1.12 -27.16 28.20
CA LEU A 715 -2.14 -26.19 27.79
C LEU A 715 -2.24 -26.10 26.27
N GLN A 716 -1.11 -26.16 25.57
CA GLN A 716 -1.08 -26.22 24.11
C GLN A 716 -1.70 -27.53 23.59
N ASP A 717 -1.45 -28.65 24.26
CA ASP A 717 -2.06 -29.94 23.94
C ASP A 717 -3.57 -29.94 24.17
N LEU A 718 -4.04 -29.26 25.21
CA LEU A 718 -5.46 -29.05 25.44
C LEU A 718 -6.10 -28.22 24.31
N CYS A 719 -5.46 -27.12 23.89
CA CYS A 719 -5.89 -26.34 22.72
C CYS A 719 -5.89 -27.18 21.43
N ASN A 720 -4.84 -27.98 21.20
CA ASN A 720 -4.76 -28.93 20.09
C ASN A 720 -5.91 -29.95 20.16
N GLY A 721 -6.24 -30.45 21.34
CA GLY A 721 -7.39 -31.34 21.58
C GLY A 721 -8.74 -30.69 21.22
N ILE A 722 -8.91 -29.39 21.47
CA ILE A 722 -10.09 -28.63 21.03
C ILE A 722 -10.15 -28.61 19.50
N TYR A 723 -9.03 -28.28 18.83
CA TYR A 723 -8.98 -28.24 17.37
C TYR A 723 -9.21 -29.62 16.75
N ILE A 724 -8.62 -30.68 17.30
CA ILE A 724 -8.83 -32.05 16.82
C ILE A 724 -10.29 -32.48 17.02
N SER A 725 -10.90 -32.15 18.16
CA SER A 725 -12.32 -32.46 18.42
C SER A 725 -13.26 -31.76 17.43
N ARG A 726 -12.91 -30.54 17.01
CA ARG A 726 -13.62 -29.80 15.97
C ARG A 726 -13.47 -30.45 14.60
N ILE A 727 -12.25 -30.80 14.22
CA ILE A 727 -11.97 -31.41 12.91
C ILE A 727 -12.64 -32.79 12.80
N THR A 728 -12.69 -33.55 13.89
CA THR A 728 -13.38 -34.84 13.97
C THR A 728 -14.91 -34.73 14.09
N GLY A 729 -15.47 -33.51 14.22
CA GLY A 729 -16.90 -33.28 14.38
C GLY A 729 -17.48 -33.65 15.76
N ASN A 730 -16.64 -33.97 16.74
CA ASN A 730 -17.09 -34.25 18.11
C ASN A 730 -17.28 -32.96 18.90
N LEU A 731 -18.37 -32.26 18.58
CA LEU A 731 -18.74 -30.97 19.18
C LEU A 731 -18.92 -31.02 20.71
N ARG A 732 -19.29 -32.18 21.26
CA ARG A 732 -19.43 -32.37 22.72
C ARG A 732 -18.07 -32.35 23.41
N MET A 733 -17.07 -33.01 22.83
CA MET A 733 -15.70 -33.00 23.34
C MET A 733 -15.04 -31.64 23.13
N GLU A 734 -15.29 -30.98 21.99
CA GLU A 734 -14.85 -29.61 21.74
C GLU A 734 -15.29 -28.66 22.87
N TYR A 735 -16.59 -28.65 23.17
CA TYR A 735 -17.14 -27.83 24.25
C TYR A 735 -16.55 -28.18 25.63
N ARG A 736 -16.38 -29.48 25.91
CA ARG A 736 -15.82 -29.95 27.19
C ARG A 736 -14.37 -29.51 27.38
N PHE A 737 -13.53 -29.67 26.36
CA PHE A 737 -12.13 -29.24 26.43
C PHE A 737 -12.00 -27.73 26.54
N TYR A 738 -12.83 -26.97 25.82
CA TYR A 738 -12.88 -25.52 25.97
C TYR A 738 -13.31 -25.09 27.39
N TYR A 739 -14.27 -25.78 27.99
CA TYR A 739 -14.69 -25.49 29.36
C TYR A 739 -13.57 -25.76 30.37
N GLU A 740 -12.82 -26.87 30.23
CA GLU A 740 -11.67 -27.14 31.08
C GLU A 740 -10.55 -26.11 30.88
N LEU A 741 -10.28 -25.69 29.65
CA LEU A 741 -9.35 -24.59 29.37
C LEU A 741 -9.77 -23.32 30.13
N LEU A 742 -11.04 -22.92 30.02
CA LEU A 742 -11.56 -21.74 30.70
C LEU A 742 -11.51 -21.88 32.23
N ARG A 743 -11.74 -23.08 32.77
CA ARG A 743 -11.64 -23.36 34.20
C ARG A 743 -10.20 -23.16 34.71
N ILE A 744 -9.21 -23.61 33.94
CA ILE A 744 -7.79 -23.41 34.25
C ILE A 744 -7.46 -21.90 34.23
N PHE A 745 -7.82 -21.20 33.16
CA PHE A 745 -7.57 -19.75 33.05
C PHE A 745 -8.30 -18.90 34.09
N ARG A 746 -9.38 -19.41 34.70
CA ARG A 746 -10.09 -18.73 35.82
C ARG A 746 -9.39 -18.88 37.17
N SER A 747 -8.52 -19.86 37.34
CA SER A 747 -7.87 -20.16 38.63
C SER A 747 -6.35 -20.06 38.51
N PRO A 748 -5.72 -18.99 39.02
CA PRO A 748 -4.27 -18.82 38.91
C PRO A 748 -3.49 -19.94 39.62
N GLU A 749 -4.00 -20.48 40.73
CA GLU A 749 -3.38 -21.58 41.46
C GLU A 749 -3.32 -22.86 40.61
N LEU A 750 -4.40 -23.15 39.87
CA LEU A 750 -4.46 -24.32 38.99
C LEU A 750 -3.53 -24.13 37.78
N LEU A 751 -3.46 -22.91 37.25
CA LEU A 751 -2.56 -22.55 36.16
C LEU A 751 -1.08 -22.73 36.58
N LEU A 752 -0.73 -22.31 37.80
CA LEU A 752 0.61 -22.51 38.37
C LEU A 752 0.96 -23.99 38.56
N ASP A 753 0.01 -24.79 39.04
CA ASP A 753 0.23 -26.23 39.25
C ASP A 753 0.46 -26.98 37.93
N ILE A 754 -0.34 -26.64 36.91
CA ILE A 754 -0.25 -27.24 35.57
C ILE A 754 1.01 -26.79 34.81
N SER A 755 1.48 -25.57 35.03
CA SER A 755 2.64 -25.00 34.34
C SER A 755 3.98 -25.33 34.99
N LYS A 756 4.01 -26.20 36.00
CA LYS A 756 5.26 -26.66 36.61
C LYS A 756 6.13 -27.39 35.57
N PRO A 757 7.46 -27.19 35.60
CA PRO A 757 8.35 -27.96 34.74
C PRO A 757 8.22 -29.44 35.07
N LYS A 758 8.14 -30.30 34.03
CA LYS A 758 8.27 -31.75 34.21
C LYS A 758 9.62 -32.01 34.86
N VAL A 759 9.60 -32.69 36.01
CA VAL A 759 10.82 -33.18 36.65
C VAL A 759 11.29 -34.35 35.79
N ASP A 760 12.39 -34.17 35.06
CA ASP A 760 13.02 -35.25 34.28
C ASP A 760 13.52 -36.35 35.23
N THR A 761 12.66 -37.31 35.57
CA THR A 761 13.09 -38.54 36.23
C THR A 761 13.71 -39.46 35.18
N GLY A 762 14.97 -39.19 34.84
CA GLY A 762 15.94 -40.18 34.34
C GLY A 762 15.70 -40.76 32.95
N HIS A 763 16.17 -40.06 31.92
CA HIS A 763 16.99 -40.68 30.89
C HIS A 763 17.90 -39.60 30.31
N PHE A 764 19.13 -39.50 30.83
CA PHE A 764 20.18 -38.74 30.15
C PHE A 764 20.46 -39.45 28.81
N PRO A 765 20.19 -38.86 27.64
CA PRO A 765 20.80 -39.38 26.42
C PRO A 765 22.31 -39.22 26.60
N ALA A 766 23.04 -40.32 26.44
CA ALA A 766 24.49 -40.33 26.49
C ALA A 766 25.04 -39.18 25.64
N ALA A 767 25.81 -38.30 26.29
CA ALA A 767 26.49 -37.22 25.61
C ALA A 767 27.28 -37.80 24.43
N SER A 768 27.02 -37.27 23.24
CA SER A 768 27.89 -37.45 22.09
C SER A 768 29.31 -37.01 22.48
N PRO A 769 30.35 -37.82 22.19
CA PRO A 769 31.69 -37.52 22.65
C PRO A 769 32.26 -36.38 21.80
N GLY A 770 32.37 -35.20 22.39
CA GLY A 770 33.29 -34.18 21.87
C GLY A 770 32.84 -32.75 22.06
N TRP A 771 32.70 -32.27 23.30
CA TRP A 771 33.03 -30.89 23.68
C TRP A 771 33.33 -30.90 25.17
N SER A 772 34.61 -31.04 25.52
CA SER A 772 35.10 -30.96 26.90
C SER A 772 35.06 -29.50 27.37
N GLY A 773 33.97 -29.13 28.05
CA GLY A 773 33.84 -27.88 28.79
C GLY A 773 33.37 -28.18 30.21
N GLN A 774 34.32 -28.22 31.14
CA GLN A 774 34.18 -28.33 32.60
C GLN A 774 32.83 -27.85 33.15
N LEU A 775 32.00 -28.80 33.61
CA LEU A 775 30.90 -28.56 34.52
C LEU A 775 31.45 -28.83 35.93
N THR A 776 31.71 -27.78 36.70
CA THR A 776 31.90 -27.91 38.14
C THR A 776 30.53 -27.88 38.78
N ASP A 777 30.18 -28.98 39.43
CA ASP A 777 29.11 -29.10 40.41
C ASP A 777 29.18 -27.95 41.42
N ASP A 778 28.07 -27.24 41.61
CA ASP A 778 27.74 -26.55 42.85
C ASP A 778 26.26 -26.09 42.77
N VAL A 779 25.39 -26.86 43.44
CA VAL A 779 24.02 -26.49 43.78
C VAL A 779 23.90 -26.64 45.30
N PRO A 780 23.49 -25.61 46.06
CA PRO A 780 22.86 -25.80 47.35
C PRO A 780 21.37 -26.18 47.20
#